data_AF-A0A075AH32-F1
#
_entry.id   AF-A0A075AH32-F1
#
_cell.length_a   1.000
_cell.length_b   1.000
_cell.length_c   1.000
_cell.angle_alpha   90.00
_cell.angle_beta   90.00
_cell.angle_gamma   90.00
#
_symmetry.space_group_name_H-M   'P 1'
#
loop_
_entity.id
_entity.type
_entity.pdbx_description
1 polymer ?
#
loop_
_entity_poly.entity_id
_entity_poly.type
_entity_poly.pdbx_seq_one_letter_code
_entity_poly.pdbx_strand_id
1 'polypeptide(L)'
;MSGTTDRKRNQKGFLKEKVLQVYDKLFQVCCFLNTYVLPKGQDITQGRAEFWDDFFLLKANLKYLNSHFEKINPEDLTLLKPILNRLFLQCLHTAEHDKHRIRVANAVQTMDALVAGIYRCKVPPDWSENASEFLLSSDQVKDFMQRYTLLCYDTFREDRPERLRTLMLNSMRTFVTASSNFHANPFASGLLNPHIFDVLRLTLVNAQLRYHHGMTACKLLGLLTQLENTEVGDPRVQQFCLTDDELLLNGVSSTISLALSEYNVRFRQQHDPSVGFLSSVSSFFGTMFAGNMASNVSLRPCDSLLMCMYAITKNGAHFSTILSYSNANYCSPNGFDSLSVAGSLTDDKLRSLVPTNGKTTWDRSRKMDVGNDSDTNTTQSLDGSTDDPVNPTAHTPSNQFPQSSSNAKTSDHIAANDPVVLPTPPGPLVSDMAMIPDPSLDESTLNTTLEPRNLLADLLEYSPEALNSCHLCLLIVLCITENQVACSILHDPHITFKVWIHKHHSRYRKSGSNSCGNFSSRPIAVAILSLVVEFMRGHLMKKLPYRLYSLACSICHNLLCYQTKHRIRLDFDWKQLWEALLSLLQFVLNLDKNSAPSNVSLSLMQQILDVFNFCILHGDNFLQAADVYDDLYYELIRMRGLFDNVYEHGLLHSSSSTGDLKQAASNLVLQMGNIRSIVNHFTAKIAAFSTASGSTSLTETQVLALVRENYDSLTLRVYEDLDVPDVYNDQVDAPLFEILVDTVLKQTRKDCLDTSLELQDYFHELSVIY
;
A
#
# COMPACT_ATOMS: atom_id res chain seq x y z
N MET A 1 17.26 -34.26 -79.24
CA MET A 1 18.50 -33.49 -78.99
C MET A 1 18.14 -32.01 -79.08
N SER A 2 18.56 -31.10 -78.20
CA SER A 2 19.43 -31.22 -77.02
C SER A 2 18.76 -30.50 -75.83
N GLY A 3 19.01 -30.95 -74.60
CA GLY A 3 18.42 -30.34 -73.40
C GLY A 3 19.28 -29.21 -72.84
N THR A 4 18.64 -28.13 -72.37
CA THR A 4 19.25 -27.08 -71.55
C THR A 4 18.92 -27.31 -70.08
N THR A 5 19.94 -27.31 -69.23
CA THR A 5 19.85 -27.60 -67.79
C THR A 5 19.60 -26.35 -66.96
N ASP A 6 18.37 -26.16 -66.49
CA ASP A 6 18.06 -25.12 -65.51
C ASP A 6 18.71 -25.43 -64.15
N ARG A 7 19.74 -24.65 -63.81
CA ARG A 7 20.33 -24.65 -62.47
C ARG A 7 19.37 -23.99 -61.48
N LYS A 8 18.54 -24.81 -60.82
CA LYS A 8 17.76 -24.39 -59.64
C LYS A 8 18.68 -23.71 -58.62
N ARG A 9 18.42 -22.42 -58.39
CA ARG A 9 19.07 -21.62 -57.34
C ARG A 9 18.49 -22.09 -55.99
N ASN A 10 19.24 -22.89 -55.24
CA ASN A 10 18.84 -23.30 -53.89
C ASN A 10 18.62 -22.04 -53.03
N GLN A 11 17.39 -21.86 -52.54
CA GLN A 11 17.15 -20.95 -51.42
C GLN A 11 17.93 -21.50 -50.22
N LYS A 12 18.84 -20.69 -49.66
CA LYS A 12 19.45 -21.00 -48.36
C LYS A 12 18.33 -20.96 -47.32
N GLY A 13 17.93 -22.12 -46.81
CA GLY A 13 17.07 -22.19 -45.63
C GLY A 13 17.75 -21.47 -44.48
N PHE A 14 17.03 -20.57 -43.80
CA PHE A 14 17.53 -19.90 -42.61
C PHE A 14 17.82 -20.94 -41.53
N LEU A 15 19.05 -20.94 -41.00
CA LEU A 15 19.46 -21.82 -39.91
C LEU A 15 18.69 -21.42 -38.64
N LYS A 16 17.72 -22.27 -38.25
CA LYS A 16 16.93 -22.10 -37.03
C LYS A 16 17.82 -22.34 -35.79
N GLU A 17 17.74 -21.48 -34.78
CA GLU A 17 18.52 -21.61 -33.54
C GLU A 17 18.33 -22.99 -32.87
N LYS A 18 19.40 -23.55 -32.28
CA LYS A 18 19.40 -24.90 -31.67
C LYS A 18 18.28 -25.05 -30.63
N VAL A 19 18.03 -24.02 -29.80
CA VAL A 19 16.99 -24.05 -28.76
C VAL A 19 15.58 -24.21 -29.34
N LEU A 20 15.28 -23.51 -30.45
CA LEU A 20 13.99 -23.57 -31.11
C LEU A 20 13.75 -24.94 -31.76
N GLN A 21 14.80 -25.58 -32.28
CA GLN A 21 14.72 -26.95 -32.79
C GLN A 21 14.51 -27.99 -31.68
N VAL A 22 14.98 -27.72 -30.45
CA VAL A 22 14.70 -28.56 -29.28
C VAL A 22 13.25 -28.36 -28.84
N TYR A 23 12.77 -27.11 -28.73
CA TYR A 23 11.37 -26.83 -28.44
C TYR A 23 10.42 -27.46 -29.46
N ASP A 24 10.69 -27.34 -30.78
CA ASP A 24 9.88 -28.00 -31.81
C ASP A 24 9.72 -29.50 -31.54
N LYS A 25 10.80 -30.18 -31.15
CA LYS A 25 10.83 -31.63 -30.89
C LYS A 25 10.18 -32.02 -29.56
N LEU A 26 10.31 -31.19 -28.52
CA LEU A 26 9.65 -31.40 -27.23
C LEU A 26 8.13 -31.26 -27.35
N PHE A 27 7.65 -30.33 -28.19
CA PHE A 27 6.23 -30.10 -28.46
C PHE A 27 5.72 -30.83 -29.72
N GLN A 28 6.53 -31.70 -30.33
CA GLN A 28 6.11 -32.49 -31.49
C GLN A 28 5.22 -33.65 -31.02
N VAL A 29 3.93 -33.38 -30.90
CA VAL A 29 2.94 -34.45 -30.73
C VAL A 29 2.97 -35.33 -31.97
N CYS A 30 3.31 -36.60 -31.78
CA CYS A 30 3.11 -37.60 -32.83
C CYS A 30 1.60 -37.74 -33.06
N CYS A 31 1.09 -37.17 -34.15
CA CYS A 31 -0.31 -37.34 -34.53
C CYS A 31 -0.63 -38.84 -34.69
N PHE A 32 -1.28 -39.43 -33.69
CA PHE A 32 -1.80 -40.81 -33.72
C PHE A 32 -3.03 -40.91 -34.62
N LEU A 33 -2.88 -40.55 -35.90
CA LEU A 33 -3.88 -40.84 -36.92
C LEU A 33 -3.85 -42.33 -37.21
N ASN A 34 -4.98 -42.98 -36.90
CA ASN A 34 -5.32 -44.39 -37.06
C ASN A 34 -4.43 -45.25 -37.97
N THR A 35 -4.10 -46.44 -37.44
CA THR A 35 -3.53 -47.58 -38.17
C THR A 35 -2.07 -47.45 -38.57
N TYR A 36 -1.16 -47.66 -37.61
CA TYR A 36 0.06 -48.51 -37.70
C TYR A 36 0.92 -48.25 -36.45
N VAL A 37 1.23 -49.29 -35.68
CA VAL A 37 2.07 -49.18 -34.47
C VAL A 37 3.54 -49.05 -34.87
N LEU A 38 4.03 -47.81 -34.96
CA LEU A 38 5.46 -47.52 -34.98
C LEU A 38 5.99 -47.41 -33.53
N PRO A 39 7.08 -48.10 -33.17
CA PRO A 39 7.57 -48.11 -31.80
C PRO A 39 8.29 -46.80 -31.47
N LYS A 40 7.86 -46.16 -30.38
CA LYS A 40 8.50 -45.00 -29.72
C LYS A 40 8.80 -43.81 -30.64
N GLY A 41 7.95 -42.77 -30.53
CA GLY A 41 8.47 -41.41 -30.65
C GLY A 41 9.64 -41.27 -29.67
N GLN A 42 10.83 -41.02 -30.20
CA GLN A 42 12.06 -41.10 -29.41
C GLN A 42 12.15 -39.86 -28.51
N ASP A 43 11.78 -40.02 -27.23
CA ASP A 43 11.93 -38.96 -26.21
C ASP A 43 13.38 -38.46 -26.26
N ILE A 44 13.56 -37.24 -26.77
CA ILE A 44 14.89 -36.69 -27.06
C ILE A 44 15.70 -36.42 -25.79
N THR A 45 15.04 -36.44 -24.63
CA THR A 45 15.65 -36.32 -23.30
C THR A 45 16.23 -37.65 -22.81
N GLN A 46 15.88 -38.79 -23.43
CA GLN A 46 16.36 -40.12 -23.07
C GLN A 46 17.52 -40.56 -23.97
N GLY A 47 18.53 -41.18 -23.35
CA GLY A 47 19.66 -41.79 -24.08
C GLY A 47 20.86 -40.87 -24.37
N ARG A 48 20.87 -39.63 -23.88
CA ARG A 48 22.06 -38.76 -23.86
C ARG A 48 22.27 -38.22 -22.44
N ALA A 49 23.36 -38.64 -21.79
CA ALA A 49 23.66 -38.28 -20.40
C ALA A 49 23.77 -36.75 -20.20
N GLU A 50 24.37 -36.05 -21.16
CA GLU A 50 24.63 -34.61 -21.09
C GLU A 50 23.52 -33.78 -21.78
N PHE A 51 22.37 -34.35 -22.13
CA PHE A 51 21.32 -33.62 -22.86
C PHE A 51 20.86 -32.36 -22.15
N TRP A 52 20.70 -32.42 -20.82
CA TRP A 52 20.20 -31.31 -20.01
C TRP A 52 21.24 -30.21 -19.83
N ASP A 53 22.49 -30.59 -19.54
CA ASP A 53 23.65 -29.70 -19.57
C ASP A 53 23.74 -28.91 -20.88
N ASP A 54 23.61 -29.62 -22.01
CA ASP A 54 23.71 -29.10 -23.37
C ASP A 54 22.48 -28.26 -23.79
N PHE A 55 21.33 -28.47 -23.14
CA PHE A 55 20.09 -27.73 -23.33
C PHE A 55 20.06 -26.42 -22.53
N PHE A 56 20.38 -26.47 -21.23
CA PHE A 56 20.36 -25.28 -20.37
C PHE A 56 21.53 -24.33 -20.61
N LEU A 57 22.56 -24.73 -21.38
CA LEU A 57 23.54 -23.78 -21.94
C LEU A 57 22.94 -22.84 -23.00
N LEU A 58 21.81 -23.20 -23.61
CA LEU A 58 21.17 -22.39 -24.66
C LEU A 58 20.28 -21.30 -24.04
N LYS A 59 20.43 -20.05 -24.50
CA LYS A 59 19.54 -18.92 -24.12
C LYS A 59 18.09 -19.31 -24.37
N ALA A 60 17.27 -19.33 -23.31
CA ALA A 60 15.87 -19.74 -23.39
C ALA A 60 15.07 -18.75 -24.26
N ASN A 61 14.38 -19.21 -25.31
CA ASN A 61 13.56 -18.31 -26.14
C ASN A 61 12.11 -18.29 -25.65
N LEU A 62 11.83 -17.43 -24.66
CA LEU A 62 10.55 -17.38 -23.95
C LEU A 62 9.37 -17.05 -24.87
N LYS A 63 9.55 -16.15 -25.84
CA LYS A 63 8.51 -15.79 -26.81
C LYS A 63 8.14 -16.99 -27.68
N TYR A 64 9.13 -17.74 -28.14
CA TYR A 64 8.88 -18.92 -28.97
C TYR A 64 8.25 -20.07 -28.17
N LEU A 65 8.75 -20.34 -26.95
CA LEU A 65 8.21 -21.36 -26.05
C LEU A 65 6.75 -21.10 -25.69
N ASN A 66 6.41 -19.86 -25.29
CA ASN A 66 5.02 -19.45 -25.05
C ASN A 66 4.14 -19.63 -26.30
N SER A 67 4.69 -19.39 -27.50
CA SER A 67 3.94 -19.57 -28.76
C SER A 67 3.59 -21.03 -29.11
N HIS A 68 4.14 -22.02 -28.40
CA HIS A 68 3.65 -23.41 -28.48
C HIS A 68 2.38 -23.58 -27.65
N PHE A 69 2.36 -23.08 -26.41
CA PHE A 69 1.20 -23.13 -25.52
C PHE A 69 -0.02 -22.33 -26.03
N GLU A 70 0.21 -21.29 -26.85
CA GLU A 70 -0.87 -20.55 -27.52
C GLU A 70 -1.51 -21.30 -28.71
N LYS A 71 -0.82 -22.32 -29.25
CA LYS A 71 -1.20 -23.07 -30.47
C LYS A 71 -1.60 -24.53 -30.21
N ILE A 72 -1.31 -25.05 -29.02
CA ILE A 72 -1.58 -26.44 -28.63
C ILE A 72 -3.09 -26.70 -28.53
N ASN A 73 -3.54 -27.86 -29.00
CA ASN A 73 -4.92 -28.30 -28.77
C ASN A 73 -5.03 -28.92 -27.36
N PRO A 74 -6.21 -28.91 -26.70
CA PRO A 74 -6.37 -29.52 -25.39
C PRO A 74 -6.02 -31.02 -25.37
N GLU A 75 -6.40 -31.78 -26.40
CA GLU A 75 -6.09 -33.21 -26.50
C GLU A 75 -4.57 -33.48 -26.54
N ASP A 76 -3.84 -32.69 -27.34
CA ASP A 76 -2.38 -32.73 -27.48
C ASP A 76 -1.65 -32.45 -26.14
N LEU A 77 -2.22 -31.59 -25.29
CA LEU A 77 -1.66 -31.25 -23.97
C LEU A 77 -1.65 -32.46 -23.03
N THR A 78 -2.65 -33.35 -23.11
CA THR A 78 -2.68 -34.59 -22.30
C THR A 78 -1.55 -35.55 -22.67
N LEU A 79 -1.19 -35.62 -23.96
CA LEU A 79 -0.09 -36.45 -24.48
C LEU A 79 1.29 -35.86 -24.13
N LEU A 80 1.38 -34.53 -24.00
CA LEU A 80 2.61 -33.84 -23.64
C LEU A 80 2.89 -33.80 -22.13
N LYS A 81 1.89 -34.02 -21.26
CA LYS A 81 2.01 -34.04 -19.79
C LYS A 81 3.27 -34.80 -19.27
N PRO A 82 3.63 -36.01 -19.72
CA PRO A 82 4.82 -36.70 -19.23
C PRO A 82 6.15 -36.01 -19.61
N ILE A 83 6.20 -35.35 -20.77
CA ILE A 83 7.38 -34.61 -21.25
C ILE A 83 7.49 -33.27 -20.50
N LEU A 84 6.37 -32.57 -20.32
CA LEU A 84 6.28 -31.32 -19.57
C LEU A 84 6.63 -31.53 -18.10
N ASN A 85 6.11 -32.58 -17.45
CA ASN A 85 6.46 -33.01 -16.09
C ASN A 85 7.97 -33.25 -15.92
N ARG A 86 8.57 -34.05 -16.82
CA ARG A 86 10.01 -34.34 -16.81
C ARG A 86 10.84 -33.06 -16.96
N LEU A 87 10.49 -32.22 -17.95
CA LEU A 87 11.18 -30.96 -18.21
C LEU A 87 11.09 -30.01 -17.01
N PHE A 88 9.90 -29.89 -16.40
CA PHE A 88 9.65 -29.00 -15.26
C PHE A 88 10.42 -29.44 -14.00
N LEU A 89 10.37 -30.73 -13.67
CA LEU A 89 11.15 -31.31 -12.57
C LEU A 89 12.66 -31.18 -12.81
N GLN A 90 13.11 -31.33 -14.05
CA GLN A 90 14.52 -31.15 -14.39
C GLN A 90 14.97 -29.69 -14.30
N CYS A 91 14.12 -28.72 -14.64
CA CYS A 91 14.45 -27.30 -14.47
C CYS A 91 14.75 -26.98 -13.00
N LEU A 92 13.92 -27.47 -12.07
CA LEU A 92 14.16 -27.34 -10.64
C LEU A 92 15.46 -28.05 -10.22
N HIS A 93 15.64 -29.31 -10.62
CA HIS A 93 16.85 -30.09 -10.26
C HIS A 93 18.15 -29.43 -10.73
N THR A 94 18.17 -28.90 -11.96
CA THR A 94 19.31 -28.15 -12.50
C THR A 94 19.52 -26.83 -11.75
N ALA A 95 18.46 -26.11 -11.37
CA ALA A 95 18.60 -24.88 -10.60
C ALA A 95 19.16 -25.10 -9.18
N GLU A 96 18.80 -26.22 -8.54
CA GLU A 96 19.32 -26.66 -7.24
C GLU A 96 20.82 -27.05 -7.28
N HIS A 97 21.21 -27.93 -8.21
CA HIS A 97 22.47 -28.67 -8.12
C HIS A 97 23.58 -28.17 -9.07
N ASP A 98 23.25 -27.39 -10.09
CA ASP A 98 24.22 -26.98 -11.10
C ASP A 98 25.06 -25.77 -10.63
N LYS A 99 26.37 -25.89 -10.78
CA LYS A 99 27.33 -24.82 -10.47
C LYS A 99 27.39 -23.76 -11.57
N HIS A 100 26.96 -24.08 -12.79
CA HIS A 100 27.02 -23.18 -13.92
C HIS A 100 25.86 -22.19 -13.91
N ARG A 101 26.14 -20.96 -13.44
CA ARG A 101 25.15 -19.87 -13.20
C ARG A 101 24.21 -19.61 -14.38
N ILE A 102 24.68 -19.71 -15.63
CA ILE A 102 23.84 -19.55 -16.83
C ILE A 102 22.85 -20.72 -17.01
N ARG A 103 23.25 -21.96 -16.66
CA ARG A 103 22.36 -23.13 -16.77
C ARG A 103 21.25 -23.04 -15.73
N VAL A 104 21.58 -22.66 -14.50
CA VAL A 104 20.62 -22.31 -13.45
C VAL A 104 19.64 -21.24 -13.95
N ALA A 105 20.15 -20.13 -14.52
CA ALA A 105 19.29 -19.04 -14.99
C ALA A 105 18.36 -19.42 -16.14
N ASN A 106 18.86 -20.14 -17.16
CA ASN A 106 18.03 -20.65 -18.25
C ASN A 106 17.02 -21.72 -17.78
N ALA A 107 17.38 -22.53 -16.78
CA ALA A 107 16.49 -23.51 -16.17
C ALA A 107 15.31 -22.83 -15.45
N VAL A 108 15.59 -21.83 -14.59
CA VAL A 108 14.54 -21.03 -13.92
C VAL A 108 13.65 -20.32 -14.93
N GLN A 109 14.21 -19.68 -15.97
CA GLN A 109 13.39 -19.03 -16.99
C GLN A 109 12.55 -20.01 -17.83
N THR A 110 13.06 -21.23 -18.08
CA THR A 110 12.29 -22.28 -18.74
C THR A 110 11.15 -22.75 -17.83
N MET A 111 11.42 -22.94 -16.54
CA MET A 111 10.43 -23.29 -15.51
C MET A 111 9.28 -22.25 -15.44
N ASP A 112 9.63 -20.96 -15.37
CA ASP A 112 8.69 -19.84 -15.36
C ASP A 112 7.81 -19.82 -16.62
N ALA A 113 8.40 -20.05 -17.80
CA ALA A 113 7.67 -20.11 -19.06
C ALA A 113 6.75 -21.33 -19.18
N LEU A 114 7.08 -22.47 -18.54
CA LEU A 114 6.19 -23.64 -18.50
C LEU A 114 4.97 -23.38 -17.61
N VAL A 115 5.14 -22.79 -16.43
CA VAL A 115 4.04 -22.39 -15.54
C VAL A 115 3.17 -21.35 -16.23
N ALA A 116 3.76 -20.25 -16.70
CA ALA A 116 3.02 -19.17 -17.37
C ALA A 116 2.35 -19.64 -18.66
N GLY A 117 2.96 -20.57 -19.41
CA GLY A 117 2.43 -21.09 -20.66
C GLY A 117 1.17 -21.93 -20.46
N ILE A 118 1.16 -22.85 -19.49
CA ILE A 118 0.03 -23.77 -19.28
C ILE A 118 -1.24 -23.05 -18.79
N TYR A 119 -1.10 -22.07 -17.90
CA TYR A 119 -2.23 -21.20 -17.51
C TYR A 119 -2.65 -20.20 -18.60
N ARG A 120 -1.96 -20.15 -19.75
CA ARG A 120 -2.35 -19.39 -20.96
C ARG A 120 -2.91 -20.28 -22.07
N CYS A 121 -2.92 -21.61 -21.92
CA CYS A 121 -3.52 -22.51 -22.90
C CYS A 121 -5.03 -22.27 -23.01
N LYS A 122 -5.55 -22.34 -24.25
CA LYS A 122 -6.99 -22.22 -24.52
C LYS A 122 -7.70 -23.55 -24.27
N VAL A 123 -7.79 -23.94 -23.01
CA VAL A 123 -8.49 -25.14 -22.54
C VAL A 123 -9.94 -24.82 -22.12
N PRO A 124 -10.84 -25.82 -22.05
CA PRO A 124 -12.16 -25.65 -21.45
C PRO A 124 -12.09 -25.12 -20.00
N PRO A 125 -13.13 -24.43 -19.49
CA PRO A 125 -13.11 -23.86 -18.13
C PRO A 125 -12.72 -24.88 -17.05
N ASP A 126 -13.36 -26.05 -17.06
CA ASP A 126 -13.14 -27.16 -16.13
C ASP A 126 -11.68 -27.66 -16.08
N TRP A 127 -10.91 -27.46 -17.17
CA TRP A 127 -9.50 -27.83 -17.26
C TRP A 127 -8.58 -26.68 -16.86
N SER A 128 -9.05 -25.44 -16.93
CA SER A 128 -8.28 -24.25 -16.53
C SER A 128 -8.10 -24.17 -15.01
N GLU A 129 -9.08 -24.67 -14.24
CA GLU A 129 -9.00 -24.75 -12.77
C GLU A 129 -7.91 -25.73 -12.31
N ASN A 130 -7.79 -26.87 -12.99
CA ASN A 130 -6.80 -27.91 -12.70
C ASN A 130 -5.54 -27.83 -13.59
N ALA A 131 -5.22 -26.67 -14.17
CA ALA A 131 -4.15 -26.57 -15.17
C ALA A 131 -2.75 -26.96 -14.63
N SER A 132 -2.51 -26.85 -13.32
CA SER A 132 -1.30 -27.38 -12.66
C SER A 132 -1.09 -28.88 -12.91
N GLU A 133 -2.16 -29.66 -13.11
CA GLU A 133 -2.09 -31.09 -13.36
C GLU A 133 -1.38 -31.45 -14.67
N PHE A 134 -1.26 -30.53 -15.63
CA PHE A 134 -0.47 -30.74 -16.85
C PHE A 134 1.05 -30.63 -16.60
N LEU A 135 1.47 -30.06 -15.46
CA LEU A 135 2.86 -30.08 -15.00
C LEU A 135 3.11 -31.17 -13.96
N LEU A 136 2.33 -31.23 -12.89
CA LEU A 136 2.59 -32.06 -11.71
C LEU A 136 1.27 -32.64 -11.19
N SER A 137 1.25 -33.88 -10.67
CA SER A 137 0.08 -34.34 -9.91
C SER A 137 -0.07 -33.53 -8.61
N SER A 138 -1.27 -33.49 -8.03
CA SER A 138 -1.55 -32.77 -6.77
C SER A 138 -0.56 -33.14 -5.65
N ASP A 139 -0.19 -34.42 -5.54
CA ASP A 139 0.84 -34.89 -4.60
C ASP A 139 2.22 -34.30 -4.90
N GLN A 140 2.63 -34.31 -6.18
CA GLN A 140 3.93 -33.78 -6.63
C GLN A 140 4.07 -32.27 -6.45
N VAL A 141 2.97 -31.50 -6.47
CA VAL A 141 3.04 -30.03 -6.28
C VAL A 141 3.57 -29.69 -4.89
N LYS A 142 3.23 -30.45 -3.85
CA LYS A 142 3.72 -30.21 -2.48
C LYS A 142 5.23 -30.42 -2.39
N ASP A 143 5.72 -31.57 -2.85
CA ASP A 143 7.15 -31.92 -2.88
C ASP A 143 7.98 -31.01 -3.79
N PHE A 144 7.37 -30.51 -4.87
CA PHE A 144 7.98 -29.50 -5.74
C PHE A 144 8.09 -28.16 -5.01
N MET A 145 7.01 -27.67 -4.40
CA MET A 145 7.01 -26.35 -3.75
C MET A 145 7.90 -26.32 -2.51
N GLN A 146 7.99 -27.39 -1.74
CA GLN A 146 8.95 -27.49 -0.63
C GLN A 146 10.40 -27.30 -1.11
N ARG A 147 10.78 -27.96 -2.22
CA ARG A 147 12.11 -27.84 -2.81
C ARG A 147 12.35 -26.49 -3.48
N TYR A 148 11.38 -25.98 -4.23
CA TYR A 148 11.45 -24.67 -4.86
C TYR A 148 11.57 -23.51 -3.84
N THR A 149 10.85 -23.58 -2.73
CA THR A 149 10.94 -22.58 -1.65
C THR A 149 12.28 -22.66 -0.90
N LEU A 150 12.87 -23.85 -0.78
CA LEU A 150 14.24 -24.02 -0.28
C LEU A 150 15.30 -23.46 -1.26
N LEU A 151 15.21 -23.75 -2.56
CA LEU A 151 16.07 -23.15 -3.60
C LEU A 151 16.01 -21.61 -3.57
N CYS A 152 14.82 -21.04 -3.40
CA CYS A 152 14.62 -19.61 -3.21
C CYS A 152 15.38 -19.08 -1.99
N TYR A 153 15.28 -19.77 -0.86
CA TYR A 153 15.94 -19.44 0.40
C TYR A 153 17.46 -19.47 0.29
N ASP A 154 18.00 -20.57 -0.24
CA ASP A 154 19.44 -20.75 -0.42
C ASP A 154 20.01 -19.72 -1.40
N THR A 155 19.27 -19.35 -2.46
CA THR A 155 19.70 -18.30 -3.41
C THR A 155 19.90 -16.93 -2.75
N PHE A 156 19.13 -16.61 -1.70
CA PHE A 156 19.24 -15.34 -0.97
C PHE A 156 20.22 -15.41 0.21
N ARG A 157 20.43 -16.59 0.80
CA ARG A 157 21.39 -16.79 1.89
C ARG A 157 22.82 -17.01 1.42
N GLU A 158 23.01 -17.71 0.30
CA GLU A 158 24.31 -17.88 -0.33
C GLU A 158 24.72 -16.58 -1.05
N ASP A 159 26.04 -16.40 -1.24
CA ASP A 159 26.58 -15.27 -2.00
C ASP A 159 26.44 -15.49 -3.52
N ARG A 160 25.19 -15.67 -3.97
CA ARG A 160 24.82 -15.78 -5.38
C ARG A 160 24.80 -14.40 -6.05
N PRO A 161 25.08 -14.31 -7.36
CA PRO A 161 25.02 -13.04 -8.08
C PRO A 161 23.65 -12.38 -8.01
N GLU A 162 23.63 -11.05 -7.93
CA GLU A 162 22.41 -10.27 -7.73
C GLU A 162 21.36 -10.48 -8.82
N ARG A 163 21.79 -10.67 -10.07
CA ARG A 163 20.90 -11.00 -11.20
C ARG A 163 20.14 -12.31 -10.98
N LEU A 164 20.72 -13.28 -10.28
CA LEU A 164 20.06 -14.54 -9.95
C LEU A 164 19.02 -14.35 -8.83
N ARG A 165 19.30 -13.48 -7.85
CA ARG A 165 18.30 -13.07 -6.83
C ARG A 165 17.11 -12.34 -7.47
N THR A 166 17.35 -11.42 -8.40
CA THR A 166 16.28 -10.77 -9.19
C THR A 166 15.47 -11.80 -9.98
N LEU A 167 16.14 -12.77 -10.63
CA LEU A 167 15.46 -13.83 -11.38
C LEU A 167 14.59 -14.71 -10.48
N MET A 168 15.06 -15.09 -9.29
CA MET A 168 14.26 -15.90 -8.35
C MET A 168 13.03 -15.14 -7.83
N LEU A 169 13.14 -13.85 -7.51
CA LEU A 169 11.95 -13.05 -7.16
C LEU A 169 10.97 -12.90 -8.32
N ASN A 170 11.48 -12.81 -9.56
CA ASN A 170 10.62 -12.78 -10.74
C ASN A 170 9.94 -14.15 -11.00
N SER A 171 10.62 -15.24 -10.68
CA SER A 171 10.05 -16.59 -10.67
C SER A 171 8.93 -16.70 -9.64
N MET A 172 9.14 -16.27 -8.38
CA MET A 172 8.09 -16.29 -7.35
C MET A 172 6.85 -15.49 -7.80
N ARG A 173 7.03 -14.31 -8.40
CA ARG A 173 5.94 -13.51 -8.96
C ARG A 173 5.23 -14.23 -10.12
N THR A 174 5.96 -14.96 -10.96
CA THR A 174 5.38 -15.78 -12.03
C THR A 174 4.53 -16.93 -11.46
N PHE A 175 5.03 -17.60 -10.42
CA PHE A 175 4.33 -18.69 -9.73
C PHE A 175 3.06 -18.20 -8.99
N VAL A 176 3.16 -17.14 -8.19
CA VAL A 176 2.01 -16.60 -7.44
C VAL A 176 0.91 -16.11 -8.38
N THR A 177 1.29 -15.56 -9.54
CA THR A 177 0.33 -14.98 -10.51
C THR A 177 -0.09 -15.93 -11.62
N ALA A 178 0.35 -17.19 -11.62
CA ALA A 178 0.13 -18.13 -12.72
C ALA A 178 -1.36 -18.27 -13.11
N SER A 179 -2.22 -18.66 -12.16
CA SER A 179 -3.65 -18.91 -12.38
C SER A 179 -4.51 -17.65 -12.39
N SER A 180 -5.53 -17.60 -13.25
CA SER A 180 -6.63 -16.63 -13.18
C SER A 180 -7.47 -16.77 -11.91
N ASN A 181 -7.70 -18.01 -11.45
CA ASN A 181 -8.26 -18.28 -10.13
C ASN A 181 -7.12 -18.23 -9.11
N PHE A 182 -6.95 -17.07 -8.48
CA PHE A 182 -5.85 -16.77 -7.57
C PHE A 182 -5.81 -17.67 -6.32
N HIS A 183 -6.96 -17.77 -5.64
CA HIS A 183 -7.09 -18.54 -4.41
C HIS A 183 -6.96 -20.05 -4.63
N ALA A 184 -7.32 -20.56 -5.81
CA ALA A 184 -7.12 -21.96 -6.19
C ALA A 184 -5.74 -22.25 -6.82
N ASN A 185 -4.81 -21.29 -6.88
CA ASN A 185 -3.48 -21.50 -7.45
C ASN A 185 -2.59 -22.29 -6.48
N PRO A 186 -2.28 -23.59 -6.73
CA PRO A 186 -1.53 -24.38 -5.76
C PRO A 186 -0.06 -23.94 -5.66
N PHE A 187 0.46 -23.27 -6.70
CA PHE A 187 1.77 -22.63 -6.65
C PHE A 187 1.77 -21.37 -5.76
N ALA A 188 0.66 -20.62 -5.70
CA ALA A 188 0.52 -19.49 -4.78
C ALA A 188 0.39 -19.97 -3.32
N SER A 189 -0.45 -20.98 -3.07
CA SER A 189 -0.56 -21.62 -1.75
C SER A 189 0.77 -22.24 -1.29
N GLY A 190 1.57 -22.77 -2.22
CA GLY A 190 2.91 -23.29 -1.94
C GLY A 190 3.96 -22.22 -1.60
N LEU A 191 3.74 -20.96 -1.99
CA LEU A 191 4.57 -19.82 -1.60
C LEU A 191 4.26 -19.30 -0.18
N LEU A 192 3.12 -19.70 0.42
CA LEU A 192 2.85 -19.52 1.84
C LEU A 192 3.66 -20.53 2.67
N ASN A 193 4.98 -20.31 2.68
CA ASN A 193 5.99 -21.16 3.29
C ASN A 193 6.95 -20.29 4.12
N PRO A 194 7.35 -20.70 5.35
CA PRO A 194 8.29 -19.97 6.19
C PRO A 194 9.60 -19.57 5.48
N HIS A 195 10.11 -20.38 4.56
CA HIS A 195 11.30 -20.04 3.77
C HIS A 195 11.11 -18.80 2.88
N ILE A 196 9.91 -18.61 2.32
CA ILE A 196 9.60 -17.41 1.51
C ILE A 196 9.41 -16.19 2.40
N PHE A 197 8.81 -16.37 3.59
CA PHE A 197 8.75 -15.32 4.60
C PHE A 197 10.16 -14.87 5.00
N ASP A 198 11.06 -15.81 5.30
CA ASP A 198 12.47 -15.51 5.62
C ASP A 198 13.21 -14.80 4.48
N VAL A 199 12.97 -15.16 3.21
CA VAL A 199 13.57 -14.47 2.06
C VAL A 199 13.08 -13.03 1.97
N LEU A 200 11.77 -12.81 2.09
CA LEU A 200 11.18 -11.47 2.07
C LEU A 200 11.66 -10.65 3.27
N ARG A 201 11.72 -11.26 4.45
CA ARG A 201 12.27 -10.66 5.67
C ARG A 201 13.73 -10.26 5.50
N LEU A 202 14.60 -11.18 5.06
CA LEU A 202 16.01 -10.91 4.81
C LEU A 202 16.19 -9.77 3.79
N THR A 203 15.40 -9.80 2.71
CA THR A 203 15.42 -8.78 1.66
C THR A 203 15.01 -7.41 2.17
N LEU A 204 13.98 -7.33 3.03
CA LEU A 204 13.43 -6.07 3.52
C LEU A 204 14.20 -5.54 4.74
N VAL A 205 14.78 -6.39 5.58
CA VAL A 205 15.62 -5.96 6.71
C VAL A 205 17.00 -5.51 6.24
N ASN A 206 17.68 -6.28 5.37
CA ASN A 206 19.02 -5.93 4.88
C ASN A 206 18.96 -4.72 3.93
N ALA A 207 19.73 -3.66 4.23
CA ALA A 207 19.70 -2.41 3.47
C ALA A 207 20.09 -2.56 1.99
N GLN A 208 21.10 -3.38 1.68
CA GLN A 208 21.59 -3.58 0.31
C GLN A 208 20.59 -4.40 -0.53
N LEU A 209 20.04 -5.48 0.05
CA LEU A 209 18.99 -6.27 -0.61
C LEU A 209 17.69 -5.47 -0.76
N ARG A 210 17.34 -4.61 0.21
CA ARG A 210 16.19 -3.72 0.15
C ARG A 210 16.33 -2.70 -0.98
N TYR A 211 17.52 -2.14 -1.16
CA TYR A 211 17.82 -1.21 -2.24
C TYR A 211 17.60 -1.83 -3.63
N HIS A 212 18.07 -3.06 -3.87
CA HIS A 212 17.92 -3.73 -5.17
C HIS A 212 16.56 -4.41 -5.39
N HIS A 213 16.00 -5.06 -4.35
CA HIS A 213 14.85 -5.95 -4.49
C HIS A 213 13.64 -5.57 -3.63
N GLY A 214 13.76 -4.64 -2.68
CA GLY A 214 12.72 -4.31 -1.70
C GLY A 214 11.38 -3.97 -2.37
N MET A 215 11.40 -3.19 -3.45
CA MET A 215 10.22 -2.89 -4.27
C MET A 215 9.50 -4.17 -4.75
N THR A 216 10.26 -5.12 -5.28
CA THR A 216 9.75 -6.40 -5.81
C THR A 216 9.25 -7.30 -4.66
N ALA A 217 9.96 -7.29 -3.52
CA ALA A 217 9.57 -7.99 -2.30
C ALA A 217 8.24 -7.47 -1.73
N CYS A 218 8.06 -6.15 -1.57
CA CYS A 218 6.79 -5.56 -1.11
C CYS A 218 5.64 -5.82 -2.09
N LYS A 219 5.88 -5.80 -3.41
CA LYS A 219 4.87 -6.14 -4.42
C LYS A 219 4.44 -7.61 -4.36
N LEU A 220 5.35 -8.52 -4.02
CA LEU A 220 5.05 -9.94 -3.80
C LEU A 220 4.33 -10.15 -2.45
N LEU A 221 4.81 -9.51 -1.39
CA LEU A 221 4.20 -9.54 -0.05
C LEU A 221 2.74 -9.09 -0.09
N GLY A 222 2.45 -7.94 -0.71
CA GLY A 222 1.08 -7.43 -0.86
C GLY A 222 0.15 -8.25 -1.77
N LEU A 223 0.68 -9.25 -2.50
CA LEU A 223 -0.12 -10.29 -3.15
C LEU A 223 -0.33 -11.49 -2.22
N LEU A 224 0.73 -11.94 -1.54
CA LEU A 224 0.66 -13.08 -0.61
C LEU A 224 -0.31 -12.82 0.54
N THR A 225 -0.41 -11.59 1.06
CA THR A 225 -1.41 -11.22 2.09
C THR A 225 -2.86 -11.36 1.61
N GLN A 226 -3.13 -11.36 0.31
CA GLN A 226 -4.49 -11.55 -0.23
C GLN A 226 -4.90 -13.03 -0.31
N LEU A 227 -3.98 -13.98 -0.08
CA LEU A 227 -4.29 -15.42 -0.05
C LEU A 227 -4.90 -15.87 1.29
N GLU A 228 -5.02 -14.98 2.27
CA GLU A 228 -5.51 -15.24 3.64
C GLU A 228 -6.95 -15.80 3.72
N ASN A 229 -7.70 -15.79 2.62
CA ASN A 229 -9.07 -16.32 2.55
C ASN A 229 -9.20 -17.85 2.64
N THR A 230 -8.11 -18.62 2.64
CA THR A 230 -8.15 -20.08 2.92
C THR A 230 -7.93 -20.39 4.40
N GLU A 231 -9.04 -20.57 5.11
CA GLU A 231 -9.17 -21.01 6.51
C GLU A 231 -8.51 -20.10 7.56
N VAL A 232 -9.35 -19.33 8.27
CA VAL A 232 -8.98 -18.50 9.43
C VAL A 232 -8.36 -19.37 10.51
N GLY A 233 -7.02 -19.46 10.52
CA GLY A 233 -6.27 -20.27 11.49
C GLY A 233 -4.92 -20.80 11.03
N ASP A 234 -4.55 -20.73 9.74
CA ASP A 234 -3.24 -21.19 9.28
C ASP A 234 -2.09 -20.33 9.86
N PRO A 235 -1.17 -20.89 10.68
CA PRO A 235 -0.05 -20.13 11.25
C PRO A 235 0.85 -19.50 10.19
N ARG A 236 0.90 -20.06 8.98
CA ARG A 236 1.72 -19.55 7.87
C ARG A 236 1.16 -18.24 7.32
N VAL A 237 -0.15 -18.09 7.31
CA VAL A 237 -0.84 -16.86 6.89
C VAL A 237 -0.65 -15.78 7.97
N GLN A 238 -0.78 -16.16 9.25
CA GLN A 238 -0.52 -15.25 10.38
C GLN A 238 0.91 -14.69 10.36
N GLN A 239 1.94 -15.47 9.99
CA GLN A 239 3.31 -14.96 9.85
C GLN A 239 3.42 -13.77 8.89
N PHE A 240 2.66 -13.77 7.79
CA PHE A 240 2.69 -12.71 6.78
C PHE A 240 1.88 -11.45 7.14
N CYS A 241 0.88 -11.55 8.02
CA CYS A 241 -0.04 -10.45 8.37
C CYS A 241 0.07 -9.95 9.82
N LEU A 242 0.90 -10.60 10.67
CA LEU A 242 0.99 -10.37 12.12
C LEU A 242 2.42 -10.50 12.67
N THR A 243 3.44 -9.93 12.01
CA THR A 243 4.80 -9.92 12.59
C THR A 243 5.03 -8.67 13.45
N ASP A 244 5.25 -8.84 14.76
CA ASP A 244 5.80 -7.80 15.66
C ASP A 244 7.28 -7.45 15.37
N ASP A 245 7.77 -7.76 14.17
CA ASP A 245 9.14 -7.51 13.76
C ASP A 245 9.27 -6.07 13.26
N GLU A 246 9.60 -5.16 14.18
CA GLU A 246 9.82 -3.75 13.89
C GLU A 246 10.83 -3.52 12.75
N LEU A 247 11.86 -4.38 12.59
CA LEU A 247 12.87 -4.22 11.54
C LEU A 247 12.26 -4.54 10.16
N LEU A 248 11.45 -5.60 10.07
CA LEU A 248 10.73 -5.95 8.86
C LEU A 248 9.70 -4.86 8.49
N LEU A 249 8.90 -4.44 9.46
CA LEU A 249 7.89 -3.39 9.28
C LEU A 249 8.53 -2.08 8.83
N ASN A 250 9.66 -1.67 9.43
CA ASN A 250 10.42 -0.49 8.99
C ASN A 250 11.02 -0.69 7.58
N GLY A 251 11.43 -1.91 7.24
CA GLY A 251 11.86 -2.31 5.90
C GLY A 251 10.76 -2.13 4.85
N VAL A 252 9.54 -2.58 5.14
CA VAL A 252 8.37 -2.37 4.28
C VAL A 252 8.01 -0.88 4.20
N SER A 253 7.89 -0.21 5.34
CA SER A 253 7.47 1.20 5.45
C SER A 253 8.39 2.12 4.65
N SER A 254 9.71 1.99 4.83
CA SER A 254 10.70 2.75 4.06
C SER A 254 10.66 2.45 2.55
N THR A 255 10.40 1.20 2.15
CA THR A 255 10.28 0.82 0.74
C THR A 255 9.04 1.43 0.08
N ILE A 256 7.89 1.43 0.77
CA ILE A 256 6.65 2.02 0.25
C ILE A 256 6.75 3.55 0.23
N SER A 257 7.33 4.17 1.28
CA SER A 257 7.56 5.62 1.31
C SER A 257 8.45 6.07 0.16
N LEU A 258 9.55 5.36 -0.13
CA LEU A 258 10.38 5.62 -1.30
C LEU A 258 9.59 5.58 -2.61
N ALA A 259 8.74 4.55 -2.79
CA ALA A 259 7.91 4.39 -4.00
C ALA A 259 6.90 5.54 -4.19
N LEU A 260 6.22 5.93 -3.11
CA LEU A 260 5.23 7.01 -3.13
C LEU A 260 5.90 8.38 -3.29
N SER A 261 7.03 8.61 -2.63
CA SER A 261 7.83 9.84 -2.76
C SER A 261 8.36 10.01 -4.20
N GLU A 262 8.87 8.95 -4.83
CA GLU A 262 9.29 8.95 -6.23
C GLU A 262 8.13 9.29 -7.18
N TYR A 263 6.94 8.72 -6.95
CA TYR A 263 5.72 9.08 -7.68
C TYR A 263 5.37 10.57 -7.49
N ASN A 264 5.35 11.05 -6.24
CA ASN A 264 4.97 12.42 -5.89
C ASN A 264 5.93 13.46 -6.50
N VAL A 265 7.23 13.17 -6.55
CA VAL A 265 8.22 13.98 -7.27
C VAL A 265 7.92 14.04 -8.77
N ARG A 266 7.67 12.90 -9.42
CA ARG A 266 7.34 12.85 -10.86
C ARG A 266 6.01 13.54 -11.18
N PHE A 267 4.99 13.35 -10.35
CA PHE A 267 3.68 13.96 -10.52
C PHE A 267 3.77 15.50 -10.46
N ARG A 268 4.50 16.04 -9.47
CA ARG A 268 4.74 17.49 -9.37
C ARG A 268 5.48 18.04 -10.59
N GLN A 269 6.52 17.35 -11.09
CA GLN A 269 7.24 17.75 -12.30
C GLN A 269 6.36 17.81 -13.56
N GLN A 270 5.30 16.99 -13.64
CA GLN A 270 4.38 16.97 -14.78
C GLN A 270 3.26 18.01 -14.67
N HIS A 271 2.85 18.37 -13.46
CA HIS A 271 1.65 19.19 -13.21
C HIS A 271 1.89 20.62 -12.72
N ASP A 272 3.12 20.99 -12.32
CA ASP A 272 3.44 22.35 -11.89
C ASP A 272 4.35 23.09 -12.88
N PRO A 273 3.82 24.05 -13.69
CA PRO A 273 4.62 24.84 -14.62
C PRO A 273 5.53 25.89 -13.94
N SER A 274 5.43 26.08 -12.63
CA SER A 274 6.31 26.97 -11.87
C SER A 274 7.60 26.29 -11.37
N VAL A 275 7.63 24.95 -11.35
CA VAL A 275 8.83 24.17 -11.09
C VAL A 275 9.68 24.16 -12.37
N GLY A 276 10.56 25.17 -12.48
CA GLY A 276 11.51 25.28 -13.58
C GLY A 276 12.34 24.00 -13.75
N PHE A 277 12.77 23.73 -14.98
CA PHE A 277 13.41 22.47 -15.40
C PHE A 277 14.77 22.25 -14.71
N LEU A 278 14.76 21.73 -13.47
CA LEU A 278 15.96 21.49 -12.65
C LEU A 278 16.76 20.31 -13.23
N SER A 279 17.72 20.65 -14.10
CA SER A 279 18.63 19.71 -14.77
C SER A 279 19.47 18.86 -13.81
N SER A 280 19.73 19.33 -12.59
CA SER A 280 20.56 18.66 -11.58
C SER A 280 19.90 17.42 -10.96
N VAL A 281 18.56 17.37 -10.87
CA VAL A 281 17.84 16.21 -10.33
C VAL A 281 17.87 15.07 -11.35
N SER A 282 17.63 15.38 -12.63
CA SER A 282 17.53 14.38 -13.69
C SER A 282 18.81 13.53 -13.87
N SER A 283 20.00 14.12 -13.71
CA SER A 283 21.26 13.38 -13.92
C SER A 283 21.60 12.39 -12.79
N PHE A 284 21.18 12.67 -11.55
CA PHE A 284 21.52 11.83 -10.38
C PHE A 284 20.52 10.69 -10.18
N PHE A 285 19.22 10.93 -10.39
CA PHE A 285 18.22 9.85 -10.41
C PHE A 285 18.27 9.03 -11.71
N GLY A 286 18.75 9.64 -12.81
CA GLY A 286 18.93 8.98 -14.09
C GLY A 286 19.94 7.83 -14.08
N THR A 287 20.92 7.80 -13.17
CA THR A 287 21.98 6.78 -13.12
C THR A 287 21.70 5.60 -12.20
N MET A 288 20.93 5.75 -11.11
CA MET A 288 20.57 4.61 -10.24
C MET A 288 19.57 3.64 -10.91
N PHE A 289 18.73 4.13 -11.84
CA PHE A 289 17.75 3.32 -12.57
C PHE A 289 17.83 3.53 -14.10
N ALA A 290 19.05 3.66 -14.64
CA ALA A 290 19.35 3.76 -16.08
C ALA A 290 19.09 2.45 -16.87
N GLY A 291 17.93 1.81 -16.68
CA GLY A 291 17.39 0.78 -17.55
C GLY A 291 16.19 1.32 -18.31
N ASN A 292 16.35 1.59 -19.61
CA ASN A 292 15.25 1.88 -20.55
C ASN A 292 14.36 3.11 -20.26
N MET A 293 14.96 4.28 -19.98
CA MET A 293 14.23 5.56 -19.92
C MET A 293 13.95 6.17 -21.31
N ALA A 294 13.19 5.47 -22.16
CA ALA A 294 12.73 5.94 -23.47
C ALA A 294 11.38 5.31 -23.91
N SER A 295 10.41 5.26 -22.99
CA SER A 295 9.00 5.05 -23.36
C SER A 295 8.10 5.93 -22.50
N ASN A 296 6.89 6.23 -22.99
CA ASN A 296 5.87 6.91 -22.19
C ASN A 296 5.37 5.97 -21.09
N VAL A 297 6.13 5.87 -20.00
CA VAL A 297 5.77 5.09 -18.82
C VAL A 297 4.58 5.80 -18.15
N SER A 298 3.38 5.28 -18.42
CA SER A 298 2.19 5.54 -17.60
C SER A 298 2.59 5.38 -16.13
N LEU A 299 2.34 6.43 -15.32
CA LEU A 299 2.63 6.47 -13.90
C LEU A 299 1.65 5.56 -13.14
N ARG A 300 1.81 4.25 -13.30
CA ARG A 300 0.83 3.29 -12.78
C ARG A 300 0.84 3.28 -11.25
N PRO A 301 -0.34 3.29 -10.61
CA PRO A 301 -0.46 2.95 -9.20
C PRO A 301 0.25 1.65 -8.88
N CYS A 302 1.01 1.65 -7.79
CA CYS A 302 1.55 0.43 -7.22
C CYS A 302 0.50 -0.20 -6.29
N ASP A 303 -0.62 -0.66 -6.86
CA ASP A 303 -1.75 -1.21 -6.11
C ASP A 303 -1.34 -2.35 -5.16
N SER A 304 -0.33 -3.17 -5.51
CA SER A 304 0.23 -4.17 -4.60
C SER A 304 1.03 -3.62 -3.42
N LEU A 305 1.66 -2.43 -3.55
CA LEU A 305 2.25 -1.74 -2.40
C LEU A 305 1.17 -1.18 -1.49
N LEU A 306 0.08 -0.65 -2.06
CA LEU A 306 -1.08 -0.19 -1.29
C LEU A 306 -1.78 -1.38 -0.58
N MET A 307 -1.91 -2.54 -1.23
CA MET A 307 -2.43 -3.76 -0.57
C MET A 307 -1.50 -4.25 0.55
N CYS A 308 -0.17 -4.13 0.37
CA CYS A 308 0.80 -4.41 1.42
C CYS A 308 0.66 -3.43 2.60
N MET A 309 0.50 -2.13 2.33
CA MET A 309 0.27 -1.11 3.37
C MET A 309 -1.05 -1.35 4.11
N TYR A 310 -2.11 -1.68 3.39
CA TYR A 310 -3.43 -2.00 3.94
C TYR A 310 -3.38 -3.20 4.89
N ALA A 311 -2.68 -4.28 4.52
CA ALA A 311 -2.52 -5.45 5.38
C ALA A 311 -1.84 -5.08 6.72
N ILE A 312 -0.85 -4.19 6.69
CA ILE A 312 -0.14 -3.71 7.89
C ILE A 312 -1.02 -2.77 8.74
N THR A 313 -1.85 -1.91 8.12
CA THR A 313 -2.75 -1.02 8.87
C THR A 313 -3.94 -1.75 9.50
N LYS A 314 -4.55 -2.68 8.76
CA LYS A 314 -5.87 -3.26 9.07
C LYS A 314 -5.90 -3.91 10.46
N ASN A 315 -4.85 -4.62 10.83
CA ASN A 315 -4.79 -5.34 12.11
C ASN A 315 -4.47 -4.42 13.31
N GLY A 316 -4.26 -3.11 13.10
CA GLY A 316 -4.20 -2.10 14.15
C GLY A 316 -2.96 -2.13 15.07
N ALA A 317 -2.07 -3.13 14.94
CA ALA A 317 -0.90 -3.28 15.80
C ALA A 317 0.31 -2.44 15.39
N HIS A 318 0.44 -2.10 14.09
CA HIS A 318 1.71 -1.63 13.51
C HIS A 318 1.66 -0.20 12.92
N PHE A 319 0.65 0.60 13.29
CA PHE A 319 0.54 2.01 12.87
C PHE A 319 1.75 2.84 13.31
N SER A 320 2.42 2.47 14.41
CA SER A 320 3.64 3.13 14.89
C SER A 320 4.73 3.16 13.82
N THR A 321 4.88 2.10 13.03
CA THR A 321 5.85 2.02 11.92
C THR A 321 5.47 2.85 10.68
N ILE A 322 4.19 3.18 10.53
CA ILE A 322 3.66 4.00 9.44
C ILE A 322 3.75 5.50 9.78
N LEU A 323 3.56 5.83 11.06
CA LEU A 323 3.64 7.18 11.58
C LEU A 323 5.05 7.60 11.99
N SER A 324 5.95 6.65 12.27
CA SER A 324 7.36 6.90 12.54
C SER A 324 8.05 7.64 11.39
N TYR A 325 9.00 8.51 11.74
CA TYR A 325 9.80 9.24 10.77
C TYR A 325 10.58 8.28 9.87
N SER A 326 10.21 8.22 8.59
CA SER A 326 11.03 7.60 7.57
C SER A 326 12.12 8.58 7.17
N ASN A 327 13.21 8.61 7.94
CA ASN A 327 14.49 9.14 7.50
C ASN A 327 15.06 8.24 6.38
N ALA A 328 14.41 8.23 5.22
CA ALA A 328 14.98 7.80 3.95
C ALA A 328 16.00 8.85 3.48
N ASN A 329 16.98 9.14 4.34
CA ASN A 329 18.14 9.93 3.98
C ASN A 329 18.98 9.11 3.01
N TYR A 330 18.81 9.44 1.73
CA TYR A 330 19.72 9.22 0.62
C TYR A 330 21.07 8.66 1.05
N CYS A 331 21.23 7.34 0.86
CA CYS A 331 22.50 6.69 1.07
C CYS A 331 23.50 7.16 0.02
N SER A 332 24.30 8.18 0.38
CA SER A 332 25.62 8.36 -0.22
C SER A 332 26.42 7.07 -0.05
N PRO A 333 27.24 6.63 -1.03
CA PRO A 333 27.94 5.34 -0.99
C PRO A 333 28.82 5.09 0.26
N ASN A 334 29.15 6.13 1.00
CA ASN A 334 30.04 6.09 2.16
C ASN A 334 29.32 6.20 3.52
N GLY A 335 27.98 6.10 3.56
CA GLY A 335 27.15 6.39 4.74
C GLY A 335 26.43 5.18 5.39
N PHE A 336 27.07 4.01 5.46
CA PHE A 336 26.39 2.75 5.83
C PHE A 336 25.98 2.59 7.32
N ASP A 337 26.56 3.36 8.24
CA ASP A 337 26.37 3.11 9.69
C ASP A 337 25.06 3.66 10.30
N SER A 338 24.41 4.63 9.64
CA SER A 338 23.32 5.43 10.23
C SER A 338 21.96 4.73 10.32
N LEU A 339 21.76 3.58 9.68
CA LEU A 339 20.49 2.84 9.71
C LEU A 339 20.17 2.18 11.07
N SER A 340 21.11 2.25 12.02
CA SER A 340 20.93 1.75 13.39
C SER A 340 20.43 2.81 14.39
N VAL A 341 20.37 4.09 14.01
CA VAL A 341 20.10 5.22 14.94
C VAL A 341 18.91 6.09 14.48
N ALA A 342 18.03 5.55 13.62
CA ALA A 342 16.71 6.14 13.43
C ALA A 342 15.91 5.94 14.73
N GLY A 343 15.78 7.00 15.52
CA GLY A 343 15.16 6.94 16.85
C GLY A 343 13.71 6.47 16.78
N SER A 344 13.48 5.21 17.14
CA SER A 344 12.15 4.68 17.40
C SER A 344 11.42 5.56 18.41
N LEU A 345 10.12 5.78 18.19
CA LEU A 345 9.21 6.21 19.25
C LEU A 345 9.09 5.07 20.25
N THR A 346 10.07 4.98 21.16
CA THR A 346 10.21 3.86 22.09
C THR A 346 8.91 3.62 22.86
N ASP A 347 8.50 2.35 22.92
CA ASP A 347 7.22 1.91 23.48
C ASP A 347 6.99 2.42 24.93
N ASP A 348 8.07 2.66 25.69
CA ASP A 348 8.00 3.29 27.02
C ASP A 348 7.34 4.67 27.03
N LYS A 349 7.52 5.49 25.99
CA LYS A 349 6.82 6.79 25.87
C LYS A 349 5.33 6.58 25.59
N LEU A 350 4.98 5.62 24.75
CA LEU A 350 3.59 5.27 24.41
C LEU A 350 2.84 4.68 25.63
N ARG A 351 3.50 3.81 26.41
CA ARG A 351 2.97 3.27 27.68
C ARG A 351 2.73 4.36 28.73
N SER A 352 3.56 5.42 28.75
CA SER A 352 3.40 6.53 29.69
C SER A 352 2.20 7.45 29.41
N LEU A 353 1.61 7.37 28.20
CA LEU A 353 0.47 8.20 27.77
C LEU A 353 -0.90 7.57 28.05
N VAL A 354 -0.94 6.36 28.63
CA VAL A 354 -2.19 5.67 28.99
C VAL A 354 -2.57 5.98 30.44
N PRO A 355 -3.74 6.59 30.71
CA PRO A 355 -4.26 6.69 32.07
C PRO A 355 -4.59 5.29 32.60
N THR A 356 -3.90 4.85 33.65
CA THR A 356 -4.18 3.56 34.30
C THR A 356 -5.48 3.62 35.11
N ASN A 357 -6.63 3.53 34.44
CA ASN A 357 -7.91 3.16 35.05
C ASN A 357 -8.91 2.68 33.99
N GLY A 358 -9.22 1.38 34.00
CA GLY A 358 -10.22 0.77 33.12
C GLY A 358 -9.74 -0.58 32.58
N LYS A 359 -10.12 -1.69 33.25
CA LYS A 359 -9.93 -3.03 32.69
C LYS A 359 -10.96 -3.27 31.57
N THR A 360 -10.51 -3.36 30.33
CA THR A 360 -11.30 -3.95 29.22
C THR A 360 -10.58 -5.18 28.69
N THR A 361 -11.01 -6.35 29.16
CA THR A 361 -10.60 -7.65 28.64
C THR A 361 -11.30 -7.92 27.31
N TRP A 362 -10.57 -7.87 26.21
CA TRP A 362 -11.05 -8.29 24.89
C TRP A 362 -11.05 -9.82 24.78
N ASP A 363 -12.13 -10.46 25.21
CA ASP A 363 -12.27 -11.91 25.09
C ASP A 363 -13.05 -12.28 23.81
N ARG A 364 -12.34 -12.84 22.82
CA ARG A 364 -12.94 -13.35 21.58
C ARG A 364 -13.47 -14.77 21.82
N SER A 365 -14.76 -14.92 22.04
CA SER A 365 -15.45 -16.20 21.83
C SER A 365 -16.89 -16.03 21.38
N ARG A 366 -17.12 -16.38 20.10
CA ARG A 366 -18.45 -16.47 19.50
C ARG A 366 -19.13 -17.75 20.00
N LYS A 367 -20.19 -17.65 20.82
CA LYS A 367 -21.06 -18.80 21.14
C LYS A 367 -22.38 -18.67 20.39
N MET A 368 -22.76 -19.74 19.69
CA MET A 368 -24.11 -19.93 19.18
C MET A 368 -25.01 -20.39 20.34
N ASP A 369 -26.25 -19.90 20.37
CA ASP A 369 -27.28 -20.43 21.26
C ASP A 369 -27.75 -21.81 20.79
N VAL A 370 -27.71 -22.79 21.68
CA VAL A 370 -28.57 -23.98 21.67
C VAL A 370 -29.03 -24.16 23.12
N GLY A 371 -30.35 -24.18 23.32
CA GLY A 371 -30.94 -24.13 24.67
C GLY A 371 -31.03 -25.48 25.39
N ASN A 372 -31.48 -25.38 26.65
CA ASN A 372 -32.14 -26.42 27.45
C ASN A 372 -31.49 -27.82 27.54
N ASP A 373 -31.00 -28.19 28.73
CA ASP A 373 -31.89 -28.80 29.73
C ASP A 373 -31.19 -28.92 31.11
N SER A 374 -31.90 -29.51 32.08
CA SER A 374 -31.69 -29.43 33.53
C SER A 374 -30.76 -30.49 34.16
N ASP A 375 -30.50 -30.28 35.45
CA ASP A 375 -30.40 -31.30 36.53
C ASP A 375 -29.04 -31.64 37.20
N THR A 376 -28.90 -31.06 38.41
CA THR A 376 -28.60 -31.72 39.70
C THR A 376 -27.18 -32.12 40.16
N ASN A 377 -27.00 -31.89 41.49
CA ASN A 377 -26.12 -32.53 42.49
C ASN A 377 -24.62 -32.14 42.56
N THR A 378 -24.10 -31.53 43.65
CA THR A 378 -23.94 -31.98 45.09
C THR A 378 -22.83 -33.03 45.23
N THR A 379 -21.60 -32.75 45.73
CA THR A 379 -21.11 -32.66 47.14
C THR A 379 -19.68 -32.03 47.15
N GLN A 380 -19.15 -31.22 48.08
CA GLN A 380 -18.89 -31.29 49.55
C GLN A 380 -17.59 -32.03 50.03
N SER A 381 -16.76 -31.29 50.81
CA SER A 381 -15.68 -31.63 51.82
C SER A 381 -14.30 -30.98 51.51
N LEU A 382 -13.62 -30.17 52.35
CA LEU A 382 -13.22 -30.27 53.80
C LEU A 382 -12.19 -31.41 54.04
N ASP A 383 -11.07 -31.30 54.77
CA ASP A 383 -10.43 -30.23 55.60
C ASP A 383 -8.88 -30.43 55.62
N GLY A 384 -8.06 -29.39 55.82
CA GLY A 384 -7.20 -29.18 57.02
C GLY A 384 -5.79 -29.82 56.94
N SER A 385 -4.71 -29.40 57.60
CA SER A 385 -4.25 -28.27 58.44
C SER A 385 -2.91 -28.71 59.10
N THR A 386 -2.17 -27.85 59.84
CA THR A 386 -0.89 -28.11 60.60
C THR A 386 0.43 -28.14 59.77
N ASP A 387 1.59 -27.64 60.22
CA ASP A 387 1.96 -26.75 61.37
C ASP A 387 3.32 -26.03 61.09
N ASP A 388 3.54 -24.89 61.76
CA ASP A 388 4.77 -24.05 61.82
C ASP A 388 5.69 -24.46 63.02
N PRO A 389 6.83 -23.80 63.37
CA PRO A 389 7.88 -23.07 62.63
C PRO A 389 9.34 -23.46 63.09
N VAL A 390 10.39 -22.69 62.74
CA VAL A 390 11.59 -22.25 63.56
C VAL A 390 12.87 -21.94 62.72
N ASN A 391 13.62 -20.91 63.13
CA ASN A 391 14.84 -20.29 62.54
C ASN A 391 16.08 -20.58 63.47
N PRO A 392 17.32 -20.04 63.35
CA PRO A 392 18.13 -19.45 62.26
C PRO A 392 19.59 -20.00 62.16
N THR A 393 20.46 -19.49 61.27
CA THR A 393 21.87 -19.02 61.53
C THR A 393 22.65 -18.63 60.25
N ALA A 394 23.82 -17.98 60.39
CA ALA A 394 24.58 -17.27 59.33
C ALA A 394 25.84 -18.01 58.83
N HIS A 395 26.43 -17.56 57.70
CA HIS A 395 27.86 -17.16 57.57
C HIS A 395 28.26 -16.72 56.13
N THR A 396 28.93 -15.56 56.02
CA THR A 396 29.80 -15.09 54.90
C THR A 396 31.25 -15.62 55.08
N PRO A 397 32.27 -15.40 54.19
CA PRO A 397 32.48 -14.33 53.18
C PRO A 397 32.90 -14.90 51.78
N SER A 398 33.64 -14.28 50.82
CA SER A 398 34.43 -13.03 50.73
C SER A 398 34.81 -12.68 49.25
N ASN A 399 34.91 -11.38 48.93
CA ASN A 399 35.92 -10.71 48.06
C ASN A 399 36.17 -11.12 46.59
N GLN A 400 36.76 -10.27 45.73
CA GLN A 400 36.64 -8.82 45.44
C GLN A 400 37.46 -8.47 44.17
N PHE A 401 37.18 -7.32 43.55
CA PHE A 401 37.99 -6.71 42.46
C PHE A 401 39.39 -6.25 42.90
N PRO A 402 40.31 -6.04 41.93
CA PRO A 402 41.21 -4.87 41.86
C PRO A 402 40.67 -3.87 40.80
N GLN A 403 40.62 -2.52 40.94
CA GLN A 403 41.57 -1.51 41.45
C GLN A 403 42.89 -1.40 40.63
N SER A 404 43.45 -0.21 40.32
CA SER A 404 42.98 1.19 40.46
C SER A 404 43.96 2.21 39.81
N SER A 405 43.47 3.45 39.54
CA SER A 405 44.20 4.75 39.61
C SER A 405 45.39 5.06 38.65
N SER A 406 45.53 6.29 38.11
CA SER A 406 45.95 7.49 38.88
C SER A 406 45.90 8.81 38.08
N ASN A 407 45.95 9.96 38.77
CA ASN A 407 45.86 11.34 38.24
C ASN A 407 47.23 12.04 38.11
N ALA A 408 47.38 13.03 37.21
CA ALA A 408 48.18 14.26 37.49
C ALA A 408 47.89 15.44 36.53
N LYS A 409 48.03 16.65 37.08
CA LYS A 409 47.80 18.00 36.51
C LYS A 409 48.97 18.49 35.62
N THR A 410 48.73 19.45 34.71
CA THR A 410 49.27 20.85 34.74
C THR A 410 48.71 21.73 33.60
N SER A 411 48.91 23.05 33.69
CA SER A 411 48.37 24.13 32.82
C SER A 411 49.38 24.68 31.81
N ASP A 412 48.92 25.43 30.78
CA ASP A 412 49.25 26.85 30.53
C ASP A 412 48.81 27.36 29.13
N HIS A 413 48.79 28.70 28.95
CA HIS A 413 48.32 29.43 27.76
C HIS A 413 49.45 29.85 26.79
N ILE A 414 49.07 30.31 25.57
CA ILE A 414 49.57 31.50 24.82
C ILE A 414 49.90 31.27 23.30
N ALA A 415 49.09 31.95 22.47
CA ALA A 415 49.32 32.66 21.18
C ALA A 415 50.26 32.18 20.03
N ALA A 416 49.62 32.09 18.84
CA ALA A 416 49.98 32.56 17.49
C ALA A 416 51.42 33.00 17.09
N ASN A 417 51.85 32.57 15.89
CA ASN A 417 52.30 33.45 14.79
C ASN A 417 52.57 32.68 13.45
N ASP A 418 52.16 33.29 12.34
CA ASP A 418 52.51 33.01 10.93
C ASP A 418 53.50 34.12 10.43
N PRO A 419 53.95 34.21 9.16
CA PRO A 419 54.33 33.19 8.16
C PRO A 419 55.70 33.52 7.46
N VAL A 420 56.22 32.68 6.55
CA VAL A 420 57.34 33.04 5.60
C VAL A 420 57.13 32.39 4.21
N VAL A 421 57.59 33.04 3.14
CA VAL A 421 57.23 32.80 1.71
C VAL A 421 58.46 32.73 0.78
N LEU A 422 58.30 32.17 -0.44
CA LEU A 422 59.14 32.28 -1.68
C LEU A 422 60.43 31.41 -1.79
N PRO A 423 61.00 31.15 -3.00
CA PRO A 423 60.51 31.36 -4.40
C PRO A 423 60.66 30.17 -5.39
N THR A 424 60.14 30.32 -6.62
CA THR A 424 60.32 29.43 -7.80
C THR A 424 61.31 29.96 -8.84
N PRO A 425 61.92 29.08 -9.68
CA PRO A 425 62.48 29.40 -11.00
C PRO A 425 61.84 28.58 -12.17
N PRO A 426 62.17 28.82 -13.47
CA PRO A 426 61.19 28.81 -14.56
C PRO A 426 61.25 27.64 -15.56
N GLY A 427 60.19 27.46 -16.37
CA GLY A 427 60.06 26.42 -17.40
C GLY A 427 60.33 26.90 -18.85
N PRO A 428 59.96 26.08 -19.87
CA PRO A 428 59.50 26.64 -21.14
C PRO A 428 58.31 25.91 -21.82
N LEU A 429 57.33 26.72 -22.27
CA LEU A 429 56.64 26.71 -23.58
C LEU A 429 55.68 25.56 -24.02
N VAL A 430 54.38 25.76 -23.70
CA VAL A 430 53.19 25.87 -24.59
C VAL A 430 52.86 24.78 -25.65
N SER A 431 51.67 24.19 -25.52
CA SER A 431 50.66 24.12 -26.61
C SER A 431 49.23 23.90 -26.08
N ASP A 432 48.34 24.83 -26.46
CA ASP A 432 46.87 24.88 -26.43
C ASP A 432 46.01 23.70 -25.92
N MET A 433 45.18 23.96 -24.90
CA MET A 433 43.72 23.77 -24.97
C MET A 433 42.99 24.61 -23.89
N ALA A 434 41.69 24.87 -24.09
CA ALA A 434 40.93 25.88 -23.35
C ALA A 434 40.61 25.53 -21.88
N MET A 435 40.51 26.55 -21.03
CA MET A 435 40.07 26.42 -19.63
C MET A 435 38.62 25.92 -19.52
N ILE A 436 38.43 24.92 -18.66
CA ILE A 436 37.14 24.59 -18.03
C ILE A 436 37.17 25.23 -16.62
N PRO A 437 36.16 26.01 -16.20
CA PRO A 437 36.09 26.50 -14.83
C PRO A 437 35.83 25.35 -13.85
N ASP A 438 36.63 25.28 -12.79
CA ASP A 438 36.52 24.31 -11.71
C ASP A 438 35.33 24.67 -10.80
N PRO A 439 34.30 23.82 -10.64
CA PRO A 439 33.16 24.11 -9.78
C PRO A 439 33.48 23.68 -8.35
N SER A 440 34.08 24.58 -7.57
CA SER A 440 34.00 24.51 -6.11
C SER A 440 32.52 24.69 -5.70
N LEU A 441 31.81 23.56 -5.58
CA LEU A 441 30.41 23.54 -5.19
C LEU A 441 30.28 24.08 -3.76
N ASP A 442 29.57 25.21 -3.62
CA ASP A 442 29.20 25.76 -2.32
C ASP A 442 28.35 24.73 -1.55
N GLU A 443 28.97 24.12 -0.54
CA GLU A 443 28.39 23.07 0.33
C GLU A 443 27.11 23.54 1.03
N SER A 444 26.90 24.87 1.14
CA SER A 444 25.69 25.52 1.64
C SER A 444 24.47 25.38 0.72
N THR A 445 24.64 25.03 -0.57
CA THR A 445 23.54 24.87 -1.53
C THR A 445 22.95 23.46 -1.58
N LEU A 446 23.62 22.45 -1.00
CA LEU A 446 23.09 21.08 -0.90
C LEU A 446 22.04 20.92 0.22
N ASN A 447 22.01 21.82 1.21
CA ASN A 447 21.16 21.68 2.40
C ASN A 447 19.70 22.14 2.21
N THR A 448 19.28 22.51 1.00
CA THR A 448 17.88 22.84 0.68
C THR A 448 17.20 21.74 -0.12
N THR A 449 16.84 20.63 0.54
CA THR A 449 15.60 19.84 0.34
C THR A 449 15.58 18.69 1.35
N LEU A 450 14.38 18.12 1.59
CA LEU A 450 14.10 17.02 2.54
C LEU A 450 14.05 17.42 4.02
N GLU A 451 13.00 18.16 4.35
CA GLU A 451 12.35 18.05 5.65
C GLU A 451 11.97 16.57 5.92
N PRO A 452 12.07 16.07 7.16
CA PRO A 452 11.79 14.67 7.48
C PRO A 452 10.32 14.32 7.19
N ARG A 453 10.09 13.18 6.55
CA ARG A 453 8.77 12.67 6.17
C ARG A 453 8.48 11.33 6.86
N ASN A 454 7.22 10.92 6.80
CA ASN A 454 6.79 9.57 7.14
C ASN A 454 5.94 9.00 6.00
N LEU A 455 5.73 7.68 6.00
CA LEU A 455 4.96 6.98 4.98
C LEU A 455 3.55 7.56 4.81
N LEU A 456 2.90 7.98 5.90
CA LEU A 456 1.58 8.61 5.82
C LEU A 456 1.62 9.97 5.10
N ALA A 457 2.64 10.80 5.29
CA ALA A 457 2.78 12.06 4.56
C ALA A 457 2.94 11.83 3.04
N ASP A 458 3.69 10.80 2.64
CA ASP A 458 3.82 10.44 1.22
C ASP A 458 2.52 9.84 0.64
N LEU A 459 1.75 9.09 1.44
CA LEU A 459 0.40 8.61 1.06
C LEU A 459 -0.62 9.76 0.91
N LEU A 460 -0.58 10.76 1.78
CA LEU A 460 -1.51 11.90 1.72
C LEU A 460 -1.21 12.88 0.56
N GLU A 461 0.04 12.90 0.08
CA GLU A 461 0.43 13.64 -1.14
C GLU A 461 0.17 12.83 -2.43
N TYR A 462 0.08 11.50 -2.32
CA TYR A 462 -0.17 10.59 -3.44
C TYR A 462 -1.49 10.89 -4.15
N SER A 463 -1.41 11.14 -5.46
CA SER A 463 -2.55 11.44 -6.32
C SER A 463 -2.86 10.24 -7.22
N PRO A 464 -3.73 9.29 -6.79
CA PRO A 464 -4.06 8.10 -7.56
C PRO A 464 -4.87 8.44 -8.83
N GLU A 465 -4.38 8.00 -9.99
CA GLU A 465 -5.11 8.10 -11.27
C GLU A 465 -6.38 7.22 -11.30
N ALA A 466 -6.40 6.11 -10.56
CA ALA A 466 -7.48 5.13 -10.57
C ALA A 466 -8.35 5.21 -9.30
N LEU A 467 -9.67 5.14 -9.49
CA LEU A 467 -10.65 5.17 -8.39
C LEU A 467 -10.45 4.03 -7.38
N ASN A 468 -9.97 2.85 -7.82
CA ASN A 468 -9.71 1.72 -6.92
C ASN A 468 -8.51 1.98 -6.00
N SER A 469 -7.44 2.58 -6.52
CA SER A 469 -6.29 3.01 -5.72
C SER A 469 -6.67 4.13 -4.75
N CYS A 470 -7.52 5.06 -5.18
CA CYS A 470 -8.13 6.08 -4.31
C CYS A 470 -8.98 5.45 -3.18
N HIS A 471 -9.79 4.44 -3.52
CA HIS A 471 -10.56 3.67 -2.54
C HIS A 471 -9.65 3.06 -1.48
N LEU A 472 -8.59 2.36 -1.90
CA LEU A 472 -7.65 1.72 -1.00
C LEU A 472 -6.88 2.73 -0.12
N CYS A 473 -6.53 3.91 -0.66
CA CYS A 473 -5.92 4.98 0.13
C CYS A 473 -6.88 5.49 1.23
N LEU A 474 -8.17 5.68 0.93
CA LEU A 474 -9.16 6.08 1.94
C LEU A 474 -9.39 4.96 2.98
N LEU A 475 -9.39 3.69 2.58
CA LEU A 475 -9.48 2.56 3.53
C LEU A 475 -8.27 2.52 4.48
N ILE A 476 -7.05 2.71 3.96
CA ILE A 476 -5.83 2.83 4.77
C ILE A 476 -5.95 3.96 5.78
N VAL A 477 -6.40 5.15 5.36
CA VAL A 477 -6.60 6.29 6.26
C VAL A 477 -7.70 6.02 7.30
N LEU A 478 -8.80 5.34 6.92
CA LEU A 478 -9.87 4.95 7.86
C LEU A 478 -9.34 4.04 8.97
N CYS A 479 -8.63 2.95 8.63
CA CYS A 479 -8.05 2.04 9.62
C CYS A 479 -7.06 2.75 10.56
N ILE A 480 -6.36 3.79 10.07
CA ILE A 480 -5.48 4.62 10.91
C ILE A 480 -6.30 5.53 11.84
N THR A 481 -7.38 6.17 11.39
CA THR A 481 -8.17 7.08 12.25
C THR A 481 -9.09 6.37 13.25
N GLU A 482 -9.46 5.12 13.01
CA GLU A 482 -10.13 4.27 14.02
C GLU A 482 -9.23 3.97 15.23
N ASN A 483 -7.91 3.89 15.01
CA ASN A 483 -6.96 3.55 16.06
C ASN A 483 -6.68 4.74 16.98
N GLN A 484 -7.06 4.61 18.26
CA GLN A 484 -6.92 5.66 19.28
C GLN A 484 -5.46 6.09 19.55
N VAL A 485 -4.49 5.17 19.40
CA VAL A 485 -3.06 5.47 19.62
C VAL A 485 -2.43 6.07 18.37
N ALA A 486 -2.87 5.67 17.17
CA ALA A 486 -2.53 6.40 15.96
C ALA A 486 -3.05 7.84 16.02
N CYS A 487 -4.32 8.03 16.39
CA CYS A 487 -4.93 9.34 16.55
C CYS A 487 -4.22 10.24 17.57
N SER A 488 -3.61 9.70 18.64
CA SER A 488 -2.82 10.55 19.57
C SER A 488 -1.62 11.17 18.87
N ILE A 489 -0.93 10.41 18.00
CA ILE A 489 0.19 10.89 17.18
C ILE A 489 -0.29 11.84 16.07
N LEU A 490 -1.42 11.56 15.42
CA LEU A 490 -1.97 12.43 14.36
C LEU A 490 -2.31 13.84 14.86
N HIS A 491 -2.69 13.97 16.13
CA HIS A 491 -3.11 15.22 16.76
C HIS A 491 -2.02 15.90 17.61
N ASP A 492 -0.84 15.29 17.77
CA ASP A 492 0.25 15.86 18.57
C ASP A 492 0.77 17.17 17.92
N PRO A 493 0.71 18.32 18.60
CA PRO A 493 1.17 19.60 18.06
C PRO A 493 2.69 19.68 17.84
N HIS A 494 3.47 18.77 18.42
CA HIS A 494 4.92 18.66 18.24
C HIS A 494 5.30 17.75 17.06
N ILE A 495 4.41 16.84 16.64
CA ILE A 495 4.63 15.92 15.52
C ILE A 495 3.99 16.53 14.26
N THR A 496 4.76 17.39 13.58
CA THR A 496 4.30 18.12 12.40
C THR A 496 5.00 17.69 11.12
N PHE A 497 4.25 17.68 10.02
CA PHE A 497 4.75 17.31 8.69
C PHE A 497 4.26 18.29 7.63
N LYS A 498 5.00 18.38 6.51
CA LYS A 498 4.65 19.19 5.34
C LYS A 498 4.11 18.33 4.21
N VAL A 499 2.80 18.12 4.27
CA VAL A 499 2.02 17.39 3.26
C VAL A 499 1.55 18.37 2.18
N TRP A 500 1.84 18.05 0.91
CA TRP A 500 1.39 18.85 -0.22
C TRP A 500 0.09 18.27 -0.78
N ILE A 501 -1.02 18.99 -0.60
CA ILE A 501 -2.33 18.55 -1.11
C ILE A 501 -2.55 19.18 -2.49
N HIS A 502 -2.51 18.34 -3.52
CA HIS A 502 -2.74 18.72 -4.91
C HIS A 502 -4.20 19.17 -5.10
N LYS A 503 -4.40 20.46 -5.40
CA LYS A 503 -5.74 21.07 -5.57
C LYS A 503 -6.22 20.95 -7.01
N HIS A 504 -7.46 20.48 -7.21
CA HIS A 504 -8.00 20.33 -8.57
C HIS A 504 -8.25 21.71 -9.21
N HIS A 505 -7.70 21.93 -10.40
CA HIS A 505 -7.79 23.20 -11.14
C HIS A 505 -9.17 23.36 -11.80
N SER A 506 -10.17 23.81 -11.02
CA SER A 506 -11.50 24.16 -11.54
C SER A 506 -11.54 25.59 -12.08
N ARG A 507 -12.13 25.79 -13.27
CA ARG A 507 -12.30 27.13 -13.91
C ARG A 507 -13.08 28.13 -13.05
N TYR A 508 -13.83 27.65 -12.06
CA TYR A 508 -14.64 28.45 -11.14
C TYR A 508 -13.93 28.78 -9.83
N ARG A 509 -12.77 28.16 -9.55
CA ARG A 509 -11.96 28.43 -8.35
C ARG A 509 -10.93 29.50 -8.69
N LYS A 510 -11.18 30.75 -8.29
CA LYS A 510 -10.12 31.77 -8.30
C LYS A 510 -9.04 31.33 -7.32
N SER A 511 -7.87 30.98 -7.83
CA SER A 511 -6.70 30.72 -6.98
C SER A 511 -6.35 32.01 -6.25
N GLY A 512 -6.49 32.02 -4.92
CA GLY A 512 -6.01 33.13 -4.10
C GLY A 512 -4.51 33.26 -4.27
N SER A 513 -4.00 34.49 -4.40
CA SER A 513 -2.63 34.79 -4.86
C SER A 513 -1.48 34.19 -4.04
N ASN A 514 -1.77 33.59 -2.89
CA ASN A 514 -0.78 32.99 -1.98
C ASN A 514 -0.92 31.46 -1.83
N SER A 515 -1.68 30.78 -2.70
CA SER A 515 -2.02 29.36 -2.53
C SER A 515 -0.84 28.38 -2.53
N CYS A 516 0.35 28.79 -2.98
CA CYS A 516 1.60 27.99 -2.95
C CYS A 516 2.51 28.33 -1.74
N GLY A 517 2.25 29.43 -1.03
CA GLY A 517 3.14 29.95 0.02
C GLY A 517 2.85 29.48 1.46
N ASN A 518 1.73 28.82 1.71
CA ASN A 518 1.18 28.61 3.06
C ASN A 518 1.22 27.15 3.57
N PHE A 519 2.03 26.28 2.97
CA PHE A 519 2.25 24.92 3.50
C PHE A 519 3.22 24.96 4.70
N SER A 520 2.72 25.44 5.83
CA SER A 520 3.36 25.31 7.13
C SER A 520 3.27 23.86 7.64
N SER A 521 4.28 23.42 8.38
CA SER A 521 4.24 22.14 9.09
C SER A 521 3.09 22.14 10.08
N ARG A 522 2.21 21.13 10.01
CA ARG A 522 1.01 21.00 10.84
C ARG A 522 0.86 19.55 11.34
N PRO A 523 0.05 19.31 12.39
CA PRO A 523 -0.32 17.95 12.79
C PRO A 523 -0.99 17.20 11.64
N ILE A 524 -0.77 15.90 11.54
CA ILE A 524 -1.25 15.10 10.41
C ILE A 524 -2.78 15.10 10.32
N ALA A 525 -3.49 15.16 11.46
CA ALA A 525 -4.95 15.30 11.50
C ALA A 525 -5.45 16.51 10.68
N VAL A 526 -4.74 17.65 10.72
CA VAL A 526 -5.07 18.85 9.94
C VAL A 526 -4.88 18.61 8.43
N ALA A 527 -3.85 17.83 8.05
CA ALA A 527 -3.63 17.44 6.66
C ALA A 527 -4.72 16.47 6.16
N ILE A 528 -5.14 15.51 6.98
CA ILE A 528 -6.22 14.56 6.64
C ILE A 528 -7.56 15.31 6.49
N LEU A 529 -7.93 16.19 7.43
CA LEU A 529 -9.14 17.03 7.31
C LEU A 529 -9.10 17.90 6.04
N SER A 530 -7.94 18.49 5.75
CA SER A 530 -7.75 19.30 4.53
C SER A 530 -7.89 18.47 3.24
N LEU A 531 -7.40 17.23 3.25
CA LEU A 531 -7.51 16.30 2.12
C LEU A 531 -8.96 15.84 1.92
N VAL A 532 -9.69 15.53 3.00
CA VAL A 532 -11.12 15.21 2.97
C VAL A 532 -11.94 16.36 2.39
N VAL A 533 -11.68 17.60 2.84
CA VAL A 533 -12.33 18.81 2.32
C VAL A 533 -12.04 19.04 0.84
N GLU A 534 -10.78 18.89 0.41
CA GLU A 534 -10.40 19.04 -1.01
C GLU A 534 -11.01 17.91 -1.86
N PHE A 535 -11.08 16.68 -1.34
CA PHE A 535 -11.73 15.55 -2.02
C PHE A 535 -13.22 15.83 -2.23
N MET A 536 -13.94 16.20 -1.16
CA MET A 536 -15.38 16.49 -1.18
C MET A 536 -15.74 17.61 -2.17
N ARG A 537 -14.90 18.65 -2.28
CA ARG A 537 -15.13 19.81 -3.18
C ARG A 537 -14.62 19.59 -4.61
N GLY A 538 -13.49 18.90 -4.77
CA GLY A 538 -12.75 18.82 -6.04
C GLY A 538 -13.28 17.77 -7.02
N HIS A 539 -13.93 16.70 -6.52
CA HIS A 539 -14.18 15.48 -7.29
C HIS A 539 -15.66 15.18 -7.55
N LEU A 540 -16.54 16.20 -7.45
CA LEU A 540 -17.97 16.04 -7.69
C LEU A 540 -18.26 15.66 -9.17
N MET A 541 -18.63 14.40 -9.39
CA MET A 541 -18.79 13.78 -10.71
C MET A 541 -20.23 13.30 -10.94
N LYS A 542 -20.70 13.36 -12.19
CA LYS A 542 -22.06 12.90 -12.58
C LYS A 542 -22.35 11.45 -12.16
N LYS A 543 -21.37 10.56 -12.33
CA LYS A 543 -21.41 9.21 -11.75
C LYS A 543 -20.64 9.23 -10.44
N LEU A 544 -21.32 9.63 -9.36
CA LEU A 544 -20.70 9.82 -8.06
C LEU A 544 -20.26 8.47 -7.44
N PRO A 545 -18.97 8.29 -7.06
CA PRO A 545 -18.51 7.08 -6.37
C PRO A 545 -18.89 7.15 -4.87
N TYR A 546 -20.17 6.97 -4.54
CA TYR A 546 -20.74 7.15 -3.20
C TYR A 546 -19.92 6.55 -2.04
N ARG A 547 -19.35 5.35 -2.21
CA ARG A 547 -18.53 4.69 -1.16
C ARG A 547 -17.31 5.54 -0.76
N LEU A 548 -16.65 6.21 -1.69
CA LEU A 548 -15.48 7.07 -1.37
C LEU A 548 -15.89 8.28 -0.53
N TYR A 549 -17.06 8.86 -0.81
CA TYR A 549 -17.61 9.97 -0.04
C TYR A 549 -18.07 9.53 1.36
N SER A 550 -18.62 8.32 1.47
CA SER A 550 -18.96 7.69 2.75
C SER A 550 -17.70 7.51 3.61
N LEU A 551 -16.63 6.91 3.05
CA LEU A 551 -15.34 6.78 3.73
C LEU A 551 -14.76 8.14 4.16
N ALA A 552 -14.85 9.16 3.29
CA ALA A 552 -14.40 10.51 3.62
C ALA A 552 -15.19 11.14 4.78
N CYS A 553 -16.50 10.87 4.89
CA CYS A 553 -17.31 11.28 6.04
C CYS A 553 -16.90 10.53 7.32
N SER A 554 -16.73 9.21 7.26
CA SER A 554 -16.27 8.39 8.40
C SER A 554 -14.89 8.82 8.89
N ILE A 555 -13.91 9.07 7.99
CA ILE A 555 -12.58 9.58 8.36
C ILE A 555 -12.70 10.93 9.10
N CYS A 556 -13.54 11.84 8.62
CA CYS A 556 -13.80 13.12 9.28
C CYS A 556 -14.41 12.91 10.68
N HIS A 557 -15.43 12.05 10.78
CA HIS A 557 -16.13 11.74 12.03
C HIS A 557 -15.20 11.10 13.06
N ASN A 558 -14.34 10.16 12.67
CA ASN A 558 -13.35 9.52 13.55
C ASN A 558 -12.40 10.54 14.19
N LEU A 559 -11.87 11.49 13.39
CA LEU A 559 -11.01 12.56 13.90
C LEU A 559 -11.79 13.48 14.86
N LEU A 560 -13.03 13.84 14.50
CA LEU A 560 -13.91 14.67 15.34
C LEU A 560 -14.26 13.99 16.68
N CYS A 561 -14.58 12.69 16.69
CA CYS A 561 -14.81 11.90 17.90
C CYS A 561 -13.57 11.88 18.80
N TYR A 562 -12.37 11.69 18.21
CA TYR A 562 -11.12 11.75 18.96
C TYR A 562 -10.88 13.15 19.55
N GLN A 563 -11.06 14.21 18.76
CA GLN A 563 -10.92 15.59 19.21
C GLN A 563 -11.89 15.94 20.34
N THR A 564 -13.16 15.55 20.27
CA THR A 564 -14.15 15.78 21.33
C THR A 564 -13.76 15.05 22.61
N LYS A 565 -13.46 13.75 22.53
CA LYS A 565 -13.08 12.90 23.66
C LYS A 565 -11.86 13.42 24.41
N HIS A 566 -10.88 13.95 23.69
CA HIS A 566 -9.62 14.46 24.25
C HIS A 566 -9.56 16.00 24.36
N ARG A 567 -10.65 16.71 24.02
CA ARG A 567 -10.76 18.19 23.99
C ARG A 567 -9.65 18.89 23.19
N ILE A 568 -9.29 18.31 22.05
CA ILE A 568 -8.23 18.82 21.18
C ILE A 568 -8.80 19.83 20.18
N ARG A 569 -8.26 21.05 20.23
CA ARG A 569 -8.63 22.17 19.35
C ARG A 569 -7.54 22.40 18.32
N LEU A 570 -7.78 21.97 17.09
CA LEU A 570 -6.84 22.10 15.97
C LEU A 570 -6.94 23.48 15.30
N ASP A 571 -5.80 24.05 14.90
CA ASP A 571 -5.76 25.20 13.98
C ASP A 571 -6.14 24.76 12.55
N PHE A 572 -7.44 24.77 12.31
CA PHE A 572 -8.09 24.37 11.07
C PHE A 572 -9.19 25.36 10.69
N ASP A 573 -9.33 25.61 9.39
CA ASP A 573 -10.36 26.48 8.82
C ASP A 573 -11.67 25.70 8.65
N TRP A 574 -12.40 25.58 9.77
CA TRP A 574 -13.67 24.86 9.88
C TRP A 574 -14.72 25.32 8.86
N LYS A 575 -14.66 26.58 8.39
CA LYS A 575 -15.57 27.10 7.36
C LYS A 575 -15.44 26.32 6.03
N GLN A 576 -14.23 25.89 5.68
CA GLN A 576 -14.03 25.09 4.48
C GLN A 576 -14.68 23.70 4.59
N LEU A 577 -14.79 23.13 5.79
CA LEU A 577 -15.50 21.88 6.06
C LEU A 577 -17.01 22.06 5.92
N TRP A 578 -17.60 23.10 6.53
CA TRP A 578 -19.03 23.40 6.38
C TRP A 578 -19.40 23.57 4.91
N GLU A 579 -18.64 24.38 4.16
CA GLU A 579 -18.84 24.59 2.74
C GLU A 579 -18.69 23.29 1.91
N ALA A 580 -17.75 22.41 2.28
CA ALA A 580 -17.56 21.12 1.61
C ALA A 580 -18.76 20.19 1.82
N LEU A 581 -19.21 20.04 3.06
CA LEU A 581 -20.36 19.21 3.44
C LEU A 581 -21.66 19.74 2.81
N LEU A 582 -21.88 21.07 2.85
CA LEU A 582 -23.01 21.72 2.18
C LEU A 582 -22.98 21.53 0.66
N SER A 583 -21.81 21.71 0.03
CA SER A 583 -21.64 21.51 -1.42
C SER A 583 -21.88 20.05 -1.82
N LEU A 584 -21.44 19.09 -1.00
CA LEU A 584 -21.66 17.67 -1.25
C LEU A 584 -23.15 17.31 -1.08
N LEU A 585 -23.78 17.75 0.01
CA LEU A 585 -25.21 17.52 0.27
C LEU A 585 -26.08 18.11 -0.85
N GLN A 586 -25.78 19.33 -1.28
CA GLN A 586 -26.46 19.97 -2.42
C GLN A 586 -26.21 19.22 -3.74
N PHE A 587 -25.02 18.69 -3.96
CA PHE A 587 -24.71 17.91 -5.16
C PHE A 587 -25.48 16.58 -5.19
N VAL A 588 -25.43 15.81 -4.10
CA VAL A 588 -26.13 14.51 -3.97
C VAL A 588 -27.64 14.69 -4.15
N LEU A 589 -28.25 15.69 -3.52
CA LEU A 589 -29.68 16.00 -3.65
C LEU A 589 -30.12 16.36 -5.08
N ASN A 590 -29.21 16.92 -5.89
CA ASN A 590 -29.51 17.34 -7.27
C ASN A 590 -29.04 16.34 -8.33
N LEU A 591 -28.46 15.20 -7.94
CA LEU A 591 -27.95 14.20 -8.86
C LEU A 591 -29.11 13.41 -9.50
N ASP A 592 -29.24 13.51 -10.83
CA ASP A 592 -30.22 12.81 -11.68
C ASP A 592 -31.63 12.60 -11.07
N LYS A 593 -32.37 13.71 -10.92
CA LYS A 593 -33.80 13.75 -10.50
C LYS A 593 -34.77 12.90 -11.34
N ASN A 594 -34.32 12.37 -12.49
CA ASN A 594 -35.09 11.51 -13.37
C ASN A 594 -35.01 10.02 -13.00
N SER A 595 -34.01 9.62 -12.19
CA SER A 595 -33.98 8.31 -11.53
C SER A 595 -34.61 8.39 -10.15
N ALA A 596 -35.38 7.39 -9.75
CA ALA A 596 -35.83 7.25 -8.36
C ALA A 596 -34.59 7.19 -7.43
N PRO A 597 -34.62 7.85 -6.26
CA PRO A 597 -33.43 7.94 -5.43
C PRO A 597 -33.01 6.57 -4.91
N SER A 598 -31.69 6.39 -4.84
CA SER A 598 -31.08 5.18 -4.32
C SER A 598 -31.05 5.20 -2.79
N ASN A 599 -31.10 4.02 -2.18
CA ASN A 599 -30.80 3.86 -0.76
C ASN A 599 -29.44 4.49 -0.42
N VAL A 600 -28.42 4.21 -1.25
CA VAL A 600 -27.05 4.72 -1.11
C VAL A 600 -26.97 6.25 -1.07
N SER A 601 -27.75 6.97 -1.88
CA SER A 601 -27.77 8.44 -1.86
C SER A 601 -28.45 9.00 -0.61
N LEU A 602 -29.49 8.34 -0.09
CA LEU A 602 -30.10 8.71 1.20
C LEU A 602 -29.12 8.45 2.36
N SER A 603 -28.42 7.30 2.36
CA SER A 603 -27.40 6.96 3.37
C SER A 603 -26.23 7.96 3.38
N LEU A 604 -25.73 8.38 2.22
CA LEU A 604 -24.68 9.40 2.16
C LEU A 604 -25.17 10.77 2.66
N MET A 605 -26.40 11.17 2.32
CA MET A 605 -26.96 12.40 2.89
C MET A 605 -27.12 12.29 4.40
N GLN A 606 -27.51 11.13 4.94
CA GLN A 606 -27.60 10.90 6.38
C GLN A 606 -26.23 11.10 7.03
N GLN A 607 -25.16 10.44 6.55
CA GLN A 607 -23.81 10.59 7.10
C GLN A 607 -23.30 12.03 7.10
N ILE A 608 -23.66 12.85 6.10
CA ILE A 608 -23.32 14.28 6.08
C ILE A 608 -24.08 15.04 7.19
N LEU A 609 -25.35 14.72 7.42
CA LEU A 609 -26.12 15.30 8.54
C LEU A 609 -25.61 14.82 9.89
N ASP A 610 -25.15 13.58 10.00
CA ASP A 610 -24.56 13.01 11.21
C ASP A 610 -23.29 13.80 11.61
N VAL A 611 -22.43 14.14 10.65
CA VAL A 611 -21.29 15.06 10.89
C VAL A 611 -21.75 16.46 11.32
N PHE A 612 -22.79 17.03 10.69
CA PHE A 612 -23.35 18.32 11.15
C PHE A 612 -23.90 18.24 12.58
N ASN A 613 -24.68 17.21 12.90
CA ASN A 613 -25.25 16.99 14.23
C ASN A 613 -24.14 16.80 15.27
N PHE A 614 -23.05 16.10 14.94
CA PHE A 614 -21.90 15.96 15.83
C PHE A 614 -21.30 17.32 16.17
N CYS A 615 -21.12 18.17 15.15
CA CYS A 615 -20.59 19.51 15.33
C CYS A 615 -21.54 20.44 16.09
N ILE A 616 -22.85 20.27 15.92
CA ILE A 616 -23.91 20.99 16.64
C ILE A 616 -24.03 20.56 18.12
N LEU A 617 -23.62 19.33 18.47
CA LEU A 617 -23.74 18.82 19.84
C LEU A 617 -22.43 18.80 20.64
N HIS A 618 -21.29 18.77 19.95
CA HIS A 618 -19.97 18.63 20.57
C HIS A 618 -18.93 19.69 20.13
N GLY A 619 -19.32 20.65 19.29
CA GLY A 619 -18.42 21.69 18.75
C GLY A 619 -17.68 22.51 19.81
N ASP A 620 -18.27 22.71 20.98
CA ASP A 620 -17.67 23.35 22.15
C ASP A 620 -16.38 22.65 22.64
N ASN A 621 -16.24 21.34 22.42
CA ASN A 621 -15.10 20.56 22.86
C ASN A 621 -13.88 20.70 21.93
N PHE A 622 -14.09 20.88 20.62
CA PHE A 622 -13.02 20.80 19.60
C PHE A 622 -12.84 22.04 18.71
N LEU A 623 -13.80 22.96 18.63
CA LEU A 623 -13.64 24.20 17.87
C LEU A 623 -12.70 25.17 18.60
N GLN A 624 -11.95 25.94 17.82
CA GLN A 624 -10.90 26.83 18.34
C GLN A 624 -11.48 27.91 19.28
N ALA A 625 -12.57 28.55 18.85
CA ALA A 625 -13.21 29.69 19.49
C ALA A 625 -14.73 29.69 19.21
N ALA A 626 -15.47 30.52 19.96
CA ALA A 626 -16.93 30.54 19.92
C ALA A 626 -17.51 31.18 18.64
N ASP A 627 -16.77 32.09 18.01
CA ASP A 627 -17.12 32.70 16.72
C ASP A 627 -17.20 31.67 15.58
N VAL A 628 -16.33 30.65 15.61
CA VAL A 628 -16.40 29.51 14.67
C VAL A 628 -17.71 28.72 14.81
N TYR A 629 -18.31 28.73 16.01
CA TYR A 629 -19.60 28.09 16.29
C TYR A 629 -20.78 28.98 15.88
N ASP A 630 -20.66 30.30 16.06
CA ASP A 630 -21.61 31.27 15.49
C ASP A 630 -21.68 31.14 13.95
N ASP A 631 -20.51 31.01 13.31
CA ASP A 631 -20.37 30.84 11.86
C ASP A 631 -21.03 29.56 11.34
N LEU A 632 -20.91 28.43 12.06
CA LEU A 632 -21.64 27.20 11.75
C LEU A 632 -23.16 27.46 11.74
N TYR A 633 -23.68 28.11 12.78
CA TYR A 633 -25.11 28.40 12.91
C TYR A 633 -25.60 29.36 11.82
N TYR A 634 -24.80 30.39 11.50
CA TYR A 634 -25.05 31.28 10.37
C TYR A 634 -25.11 30.54 9.03
N GLU A 635 -24.16 29.63 8.75
CA GLU A 635 -24.15 28.82 7.53
C GLU A 635 -25.39 27.90 7.43
N LEU A 636 -25.83 27.29 8.54
CA LEU A 636 -27.06 26.49 8.58
C LEU A 636 -28.31 27.34 8.23
N ILE A 637 -28.41 28.54 8.81
CA ILE A 637 -29.51 29.49 8.53
C ILE A 637 -29.46 29.98 7.08
N ARG A 638 -28.27 30.30 6.56
CA ARG A 638 -28.05 30.75 5.17
C ARG A 638 -28.51 29.70 4.18
N MET A 639 -28.26 28.42 4.48
CA MET A 639 -28.58 27.29 3.62
C MET A 639 -29.94 26.65 3.91
N ARG A 640 -30.85 27.32 4.64
CA ARG A 640 -32.18 26.77 5.00
C ARG A 640 -32.92 26.06 3.87
N GLY A 641 -32.92 26.65 2.66
CA GLY A 641 -33.62 26.08 1.50
C GLY A 641 -33.02 24.77 1.01
N LEU A 642 -31.72 24.51 1.23
CA LEU A 642 -31.14 23.19 0.99
C LEU A 642 -31.72 22.17 1.97
N PHE A 643 -31.73 22.51 3.26
CA PHE A 643 -32.23 21.65 4.33
C PHE A 643 -33.74 21.36 4.22
N ASP A 644 -34.55 22.33 3.83
CA ASP A 644 -35.97 22.13 3.53
C ASP A 644 -36.15 21.11 2.38
N ASN A 645 -35.42 21.26 1.27
CA ASN A 645 -35.46 20.32 0.16
C ASN A 645 -34.96 18.90 0.54
N VAL A 646 -33.93 18.78 1.39
CA VAL A 646 -33.47 17.47 1.91
C VAL A 646 -34.54 16.81 2.78
N TYR A 647 -35.22 17.58 3.64
CA TYR A 647 -36.29 17.08 4.48
C TYR A 647 -37.51 16.63 3.68
N GLU A 648 -37.95 17.42 2.70
CA GLU A 648 -39.03 17.05 1.77
C GLU A 648 -38.66 15.80 0.98
N HIS A 649 -37.43 15.72 0.45
CA HIS A 649 -36.93 14.53 -0.24
C HIS A 649 -36.94 13.29 0.66
N GLY A 650 -36.50 13.39 1.92
CA GLY A 650 -36.63 12.30 2.89
C GLY A 650 -38.09 11.88 3.10
N LEU A 651 -38.99 12.83 3.32
CA LEU A 651 -40.40 12.57 3.60
C LEU A 651 -41.13 11.89 2.43
N LEU A 652 -40.81 12.25 1.17
CA LEU A 652 -41.32 11.61 -0.03
C LEU A 652 -41.01 10.10 -0.07
N HIS A 653 -39.87 9.68 0.46
CA HIS A 653 -39.42 8.28 0.42
C HIS A 653 -39.67 7.49 1.71
N SER A 654 -40.05 8.15 2.81
CA SER A 654 -40.52 7.51 4.06
C SER A 654 -41.84 6.71 3.89
N SER A 655 -42.56 6.92 2.78
CA SER A 655 -43.74 6.13 2.39
C SER A 655 -43.46 5.09 1.30
N SER A 656 -42.19 4.81 0.99
CA SER A 656 -41.81 3.83 -0.04
C SER A 656 -42.27 2.40 0.29
N SER A 657 -42.61 1.63 -0.74
CA SER A 657 -42.89 0.19 -0.66
C SER A 657 -41.62 -0.66 -0.45
N THR A 658 -40.44 -0.13 -0.77
CA THR A 658 -39.15 -0.80 -0.56
C THR A 658 -38.67 -0.57 0.88
N GLY A 659 -38.55 -1.65 1.66
CA GLY A 659 -38.19 -1.60 3.08
C GLY A 659 -36.92 -0.81 3.37
N ASP A 660 -35.80 -1.14 2.71
CA ASP A 660 -34.51 -0.49 2.95
C ASP A 660 -34.53 1.00 2.60
N LEU A 661 -35.17 1.37 1.48
CA LEU A 661 -35.30 2.76 1.05
C LEU A 661 -36.16 3.56 2.06
N LYS A 662 -37.24 2.95 2.57
CA LYS A 662 -38.08 3.53 3.60
C LYS A 662 -37.32 3.74 4.91
N GLN A 663 -36.49 2.78 5.31
CA GLN A 663 -35.69 2.90 6.53
C GLN A 663 -34.66 4.02 6.40
N ALA A 664 -33.88 4.07 5.32
CA ALA A 664 -32.90 5.12 5.09
C ALA A 664 -33.54 6.51 4.97
N ALA A 665 -34.70 6.62 4.31
CA ALA A 665 -35.48 7.85 4.25
C ALA A 665 -35.96 8.30 5.64
N SER A 666 -36.43 7.35 6.47
CA SER A 666 -36.87 7.62 7.84
C SER A 666 -35.71 8.09 8.73
N ASN A 667 -34.54 7.44 8.62
CA ASN A 667 -33.33 7.86 9.34
C ASN A 667 -32.90 9.28 8.92
N LEU A 668 -32.87 9.58 7.62
CA LEU A 668 -32.57 10.92 7.10
C LEU A 668 -33.51 11.98 7.68
N VAL A 669 -34.82 11.70 7.70
CA VAL A 669 -35.84 12.59 8.30
C VAL A 669 -35.62 12.79 9.80
N LEU A 670 -35.17 11.78 10.54
CA LEU A 670 -34.84 11.88 11.96
C LEU A 670 -33.58 12.71 12.22
N GLN A 671 -32.55 12.59 11.37
CA GLN A 671 -31.30 13.35 11.49
C GLN A 671 -31.45 14.83 11.15
N MET A 672 -32.45 15.19 10.36
CA MET A 672 -32.79 16.60 10.12
C MET A 672 -33.34 17.34 11.36
N GLY A 673 -33.61 16.66 12.47
CA GLY A 673 -34.27 17.20 13.66
C GLY A 673 -33.62 18.48 14.21
N ASN A 674 -32.35 18.40 14.64
CA ASN A 674 -31.65 19.53 15.25
C ASN A 674 -31.45 20.70 14.29
N ILE A 675 -31.04 20.41 13.05
CA ILE A 675 -30.83 21.43 12.01
C ILE A 675 -32.14 22.19 11.74
N ARG A 676 -33.29 21.50 11.68
CA ARG A 676 -34.59 22.17 11.53
C ARG A 676 -34.99 22.98 12.77
N SER A 677 -34.69 22.51 13.99
CA SER A 677 -34.91 23.31 15.21
C SER A 677 -34.11 24.62 15.17
N ILE A 678 -32.83 24.56 14.82
CA ILE A 678 -31.94 25.73 14.65
C ILE A 678 -32.50 26.69 13.60
N VAL A 679 -32.72 26.19 12.37
CA VAL A 679 -33.18 26.99 11.24
C VAL A 679 -34.52 27.67 11.55
N ASN A 680 -35.49 26.96 12.12
CA ASN A 680 -36.79 27.52 12.45
C ASN A 680 -36.72 28.56 13.58
N HIS A 681 -35.98 28.28 14.66
CA HIS A 681 -35.79 29.18 15.80
C HIS A 681 -35.20 30.52 15.35
N PHE A 682 -34.05 30.49 14.68
CA PHE A 682 -33.39 31.72 14.25
C PHE A 682 -34.11 32.41 13.09
N THR A 683 -34.78 31.69 12.18
CA THR A 683 -35.62 32.32 11.15
C THR A 683 -36.78 33.10 11.79
N ALA A 684 -37.42 32.58 12.84
CA ALA A 684 -38.47 33.29 13.57
C ALA A 684 -37.92 34.54 14.30
N LYS A 685 -36.74 34.43 14.95
CA LYS A 685 -36.07 35.55 15.61
C LYS A 685 -35.64 36.64 14.61
N ILE A 686 -35.09 36.26 13.46
CA ILE A 686 -34.73 37.17 12.36
C ILE A 686 -35.98 37.90 11.84
N ALA A 687 -37.08 37.19 11.61
CA ALA A 687 -38.34 37.79 11.18
C ALA A 687 -38.87 38.81 12.21
N ALA A 688 -38.84 38.46 13.51
CA ALA A 688 -39.20 39.38 14.58
C ALA A 688 -38.30 40.64 14.60
N PHE A 689 -36.98 40.47 14.48
CA PHE A 689 -36.03 41.58 14.41
C PHE A 689 -36.26 42.47 13.18
N SER A 690 -36.49 41.90 12.00
CA SER A 690 -36.87 42.63 10.78
C SER A 690 -38.13 43.48 10.98
N THR A 691 -39.17 42.92 11.63
CA THR A 691 -40.40 43.68 11.90
C THR A 691 -40.19 44.81 12.92
N ALA A 692 -39.36 44.60 13.93
CA ALA A 692 -39.06 45.62 14.96
C ALA A 692 -38.13 46.74 14.44
N SER A 693 -37.19 46.41 13.55
CA SER A 693 -36.19 47.34 13.00
C SER A 693 -36.59 47.98 11.65
N GLY A 694 -37.73 47.58 11.07
CA GLY A 694 -38.19 48.05 9.76
C GLY A 694 -37.31 47.63 8.58
N SER A 695 -36.35 46.70 8.78
CA SER A 695 -35.34 46.32 7.79
C SER A 695 -35.72 45.04 7.04
N THR A 696 -35.77 45.11 5.70
CA THR A 696 -36.15 44.00 4.83
C THR A 696 -35.03 42.97 4.58
N SER A 697 -33.78 43.32 4.87
CA SER A 697 -32.64 42.40 4.88
C SER A 697 -31.69 42.74 6.04
N LEU A 698 -31.05 41.70 6.60
CA LEU A 698 -30.00 41.85 7.61
C LEU A 698 -28.62 41.61 6.98
N THR A 699 -27.59 42.22 7.53
CA THR A 699 -26.20 41.90 7.22
C THR A 699 -25.73 40.65 7.97
N GLU A 700 -24.67 39.99 7.50
CA GLU A 700 -24.02 38.85 8.16
C GLU A 700 -23.70 39.14 9.64
N THR A 701 -23.12 40.31 9.93
CA THR A 701 -22.82 40.75 11.31
C THR A 701 -24.06 40.90 12.18
N GLN A 702 -25.19 41.36 11.62
CA GLN A 702 -26.45 41.48 12.37
C GLN A 702 -27.06 40.11 12.67
N VAL A 703 -26.97 39.16 11.74
CA VAL A 703 -27.44 37.78 11.97
C VAL A 703 -26.57 37.09 13.03
N LEU A 704 -25.23 37.23 12.95
CA LEU A 704 -24.32 36.67 13.96
C LEU A 704 -24.55 37.25 15.36
N ALA A 705 -24.81 38.56 15.48
CA ALA A 705 -25.19 39.17 16.76
C ALA A 705 -26.49 38.58 17.32
N LEU A 706 -27.52 38.43 16.47
CA LEU A 706 -28.80 37.84 16.85
C LEU A 706 -28.68 36.35 17.23
N VAL A 707 -27.77 35.59 16.60
CA VAL A 707 -27.45 34.20 16.98
C VAL A 707 -26.88 34.16 18.40
N ARG A 708 -25.84 34.96 18.68
CA ARG A 708 -25.20 35.06 20.00
C ARG A 708 -26.16 35.37 21.14
N GLU A 709 -27.12 36.27 20.89
CA GLU A 709 -28.10 36.71 21.89
C GLU A 709 -29.22 35.69 22.18
N ASN A 710 -29.35 34.60 21.41
CA ASN A 710 -30.54 33.73 21.46
C ASN A 710 -30.24 32.21 21.52
N TYR A 711 -29.00 31.83 21.89
CA TYR A 711 -28.64 30.43 22.14
C TYR A 711 -29.39 29.81 23.33
N ASP A 712 -29.65 30.59 24.38
CA ASP A 712 -30.31 30.20 25.63
C ASP A 712 -31.72 29.62 25.45
N SER A 713 -32.42 30.09 24.42
CA SER A 713 -33.82 29.79 24.11
C SER A 713 -33.97 28.69 23.04
N LEU A 714 -32.85 28.13 22.56
CA LEU A 714 -32.83 27.00 21.62
C LEU A 714 -32.79 25.67 22.37
N THR A 715 -33.68 24.75 22.02
CA THR A 715 -33.65 23.36 22.51
C THR A 715 -33.28 22.39 21.39
N LEU A 716 -32.33 21.48 21.68
CA LEU A 716 -31.83 20.48 20.76
C LEU A 716 -32.09 19.07 21.31
N ARG A 717 -32.26 18.11 20.39
CA ARG A 717 -32.33 16.69 20.69
C ARG A 717 -30.91 16.15 20.84
N VAL A 718 -30.68 15.33 21.87
CA VAL A 718 -29.50 14.49 21.97
C VAL A 718 -29.69 13.26 21.08
N TYR A 719 -28.70 12.96 20.25
CA TYR A 719 -28.62 11.69 19.53
C TYR A 719 -27.77 10.72 20.33
N GLU A 720 -28.21 9.46 20.41
CA GLU A 720 -27.45 8.36 21.00
C GLU A 720 -26.38 7.91 20.00
N ASP A 721 -25.25 7.39 20.51
CA ASP A 721 -24.12 6.83 19.77
C ASP A 721 -23.44 7.74 18.72
N LEU A 722 -23.76 9.04 18.68
CA LEU A 722 -23.17 9.97 17.71
C LEU A 722 -21.66 10.21 17.93
N ASP A 723 -21.15 9.93 19.12
CA ASP A 723 -19.72 9.95 19.48
C ASP A 723 -19.02 8.59 19.36
N VAL A 724 -19.73 7.57 18.86
CA VAL A 724 -19.21 6.23 18.57
C VAL A 724 -18.99 6.10 17.06
N PRO A 725 -17.72 6.03 16.59
CA PRO A 725 -17.41 5.68 15.21
C PRO A 725 -18.03 4.35 14.74
N ASP A 726 -18.54 4.33 13.51
CA ASP A 726 -18.82 3.09 12.79
C ASP A 726 -17.53 2.27 12.67
N VAL A 727 -17.58 0.98 13.03
CA VAL A 727 -16.44 0.07 12.88
C VAL A 727 -16.36 -0.42 11.44
N TYR A 728 -15.19 -0.28 10.82
CA TYR A 728 -14.91 -0.75 9.47
C TYR A 728 -15.26 -2.24 9.27
N ASN A 729 -15.97 -2.53 8.18
CA ASN A 729 -16.43 -3.87 7.80
C ASN A 729 -15.90 -4.25 6.42
N ASP A 730 -14.88 -5.13 6.40
CA ASP A 730 -14.26 -5.69 5.19
C ASP A 730 -15.25 -6.20 4.15
N GLN A 731 -16.39 -6.75 4.57
CA GLN A 731 -17.35 -7.40 3.66
C GLN A 731 -18.00 -6.41 2.68
N VAL A 732 -18.04 -5.12 3.05
CA VAL A 732 -18.58 -4.06 2.18
C VAL A 732 -17.66 -3.81 0.98
N ASP A 733 -16.35 -3.94 1.17
CA ASP A 733 -15.33 -3.61 0.18
C ASP A 733 -14.61 -4.85 -0.39
N ALA A 734 -15.03 -6.08 -0.03
CA ALA A 734 -14.54 -7.30 -0.66
C ALA A 734 -14.54 -7.26 -2.21
N PRO A 735 -15.55 -6.69 -2.91
CA PRO A 735 -15.52 -6.54 -4.36
C PRO A 735 -14.41 -5.60 -4.88
N LEU A 736 -13.93 -4.65 -4.07
CA LEU A 736 -12.75 -3.84 -4.42
C LEU A 736 -11.51 -4.74 -4.49
N PHE A 737 -11.31 -5.59 -3.49
CA PHE A 737 -10.14 -6.47 -3.40
C PHE A 737 -10.14 -7.51 -4.52
N GLU A 738 -11.29 -8.07 -4.91
CA GLU A 738 -11.39 -8.94 -6.10
C GLU A 738 -10.91 -8.24 -7.39
N ILE A 739 -11.36 -6.99 -7.61
CA ILE A 739 -10.97 -6.19 -8.79
C ILE A 739 -9.49 -5.79 -8.74
N LEU A 740 -8.98 -5.41 -7.56
CA LEU A 740 -7.58 -5.06 -7.36
C LEU A 740 -6.66 -6.27 -7.60
N VAL A 741 -7.00 -7.43 -7.04
CA VAL A 741 -6.25 -8.67 -7.23
C VAL A 741 -6.22 -9.03 -8.72
N ASP A 742 -7.34 -9.09 -9.42
CA ASP A 742 -7.37 -9.36 -10.87
C ASP A 742 -6.52 -8.36 -11.68
N THR A 743 -6.60 -7.07 -11.35
CA THR A 743 -5.81 -6.00 -12.00
C THR A 743 -4.31 -6.19 -11.78
N VAL A 744 -3.90 -6.41 -10.53
CA VAL A 744 -2.50 -6.61 -10.13
C VAL A 744 -1.94 -7.91 -10.69
N LEU A 745 -2.73 -8.98 -10.77
CA LEU A 745 -2.34 -10.24 -11.38
C LEU A 745 -2.08 -10.06 -12.88
N LYS A 746 -3.01 -9.44 -13.61
CA LYS A 746 -2.84 -9.13 -15.05
C LYS A 746 -1.60 -8.27 -15.30
N GLN A 747 -1.38 -7.26 -14.48
CA GLN A 747 -0.22 -6.38 -14.59
C GLN A 747 1.09 -7.12 -14.26
N THR A 748 1.12 -7.85 -13.15
CA THR A 748 2.31 -8.60 -12.71
C THR A 748 2.71 -9.67 -13.72
N ARG A 749 1.77 -10.40 -14.34
CA ARG A 749 2.05 -11.36 -15.42
C ARG A 749 2.73 -10.73 -16.64
N LYS A 750 2.40 -9.48 -16.95
CA LYS A 750 3.06 -8.73 -18.03
C LYS A 750 4.47 -8.34 -17.60
N ASP A 751 4.59 -7.71 -16.44
CA ASP A 751 5.87 -7.23 -15.91
C ASP A 751 6.86 -8.39 -15.72
N CYS A 752 6.42 -9.58 -15.28
CA CYS A 752 7.31 -10.74 -15.14
C CYS A 752 7.87 -11.23 -16.48
N LEU A 753 7.11 -11.11 -17.58
CA LEU A 753 7.60 -11.48 -18.92
C LEU A 753 8.59 -10.42 -19.44
N ASP A 754 8.26 -9.14 -19.27
CA ASP A 754 9.12 -8.04 -19.71
C ASP A 754 10.45 -8.05 -18.93
N THR A 755 10.41 -8.16 -17.60
CA THR A 755 11.61 -8.33 -16.74
C THR A 755 12.41 -9.59 -17.09
N SER A 756 11.76 -10.72 -17.39
CA SER A 756 12.47 -11.93 -17.82
C SER A 756 13.25 -11.72 -19.12
N LEU A 757 12.68 -10.98 -20.08
CA LEU A 757 13.34 -10.68 -21.34
C LEU A 757 14.52 -9.72 -21.15
N GLU A 758 14.37 -8.68 -20.32
CA GLU A 758 15.46 -7.75 -19.99
C GLU A 758 16.61 -8.44 -19.27
N LEU A 759 16.33 -9.33 -18.29
CA LEU A 759 17.35 -10.09 -17.57
C LEU A 759 18.25 -10.92 -18.50
N GLN A 760 17.72 -11.43 -19.61
CA GLN A 760 18.48 -12.26 -20.56
C GLN A 760 19.60 -11.52 -21.29
N ASP A 761 19.58 -10.19 -21.33
CA ASP A 761 20.64 -9.41 -21.96
C ASP A 761 21.82 -9.21 -21.00
N TYR A 762 21.57 -9.30 -19.69
CA TYR A 762 22.58 -9.28 -18.62
C TYR A 762 23.12 -10.68 -18.25
N PHE A 763 22.62 -11.78 -18.83
CA PHE A 763 23.11 -13.13 -18.54
C PHE A 763 24.58 -13.37 -18.90
N HIS A 764 25.20 -12.51 -19.71
CA HIS A 764 26.63 -12.52 -19.93
C HIS A 764 27.43 -12.20 -18.64
N GLU A 765 26.89 -11.40 -17.72
CA GLU A 765 27.49 -11.11 -16.41
C GLU A 765 27.58 -12.38 -15.54
N LEU A 766 26.64 -13.33 -15.72
CA LEU A 766 26.64 -14.63 -15.02
C LEU A 766 27.71 -15.59 -15.54
N SER A 767 28.39 -15.29 -16.65
CA SER A 767 29.51 -16.10 -17.15
C SER A 767 30.80 -15.92 -16.33
N VAL A 768 30.90 -14.83 -15.57
CA VAL A 768 32.07 -14.56 -14.72
C VAL A 768 32.02 -15.50 -13.52
N ILE A 769 32.94 -16.46 -13.50
CA ILE A 769 33.26 -17.27 -12.33
C ILE A 769 34.25 -16.46 -11.49
N TYR A 770 33.90 -16.24 -10.23
CA TYR A 770 34.84 -15.89 -9.16
C TYR A 770 35.16 -17.18 -8.39
#